data_AF-A0A8T5QZK2-F1
#
_entry.id   AF-A0A8T5QZK2-F1
#
_cell.length_a   1.000
_cell.length_b   1.000
_cell.length_c   1.000
_cell.angle_alpha   90.00
_cell.angle_beta   90.00
_cell.angle_gamma   90.00
#
_symmetry.space_group_name_H-M   'P 1'
#
loop_
_entity.id
_entity.type
_entity.pdbx_description
1 polymer ?
#
loop_
_entity_poly.entity_id
_entity_poly.type
_entity_poly.pdbx_seq_one_letter_code
_entity_poly.pdbx_strand_id
1 'polypeptide(L)'
;MKQGFFDLGTGYDLDILKNHTKKKNIGYGCDFCDLYKSNSEITPIGKGKKKILILFDDTRLAKDQSIHLINILYQYNINIEEDCIVTSSVRCSCKEITSNYIINCRANLIKLIKDFSPLIILCFGVYALQSLIGHKIKGRLKNTQIKSFFSYQIPDQDYKCWLCPIMLIDNEEKDKVLINQFDEDVEKAIELLDIEFPINNYKEKCFIMKDKQEAINWLDNLYQKQPEYVVFDYETTGIKPHKEGHKIICCSISFNNQVYSFPFFEDHDFQYTWKSIMKSGGIKKIAHKNDFENLWTNEKLHIWINDWEWDTCLAEHCLRNNKPTNLKFLTYVHFGIIGYDDGIDNYISGLKDGEDSKSANRFNKIEQAPLEKLLQYNAYDSYFSMLLYLKQKKEMDKYQLKGFKLFLKGSLELCKIQQNGINICESLLKNHLSFLKRRMNKLEELILNSEESKKWLNLKRSQFNFNSNVQLSELLYNILKYKKPNGPKTNEKALNKIGIPFTNKILRWKKLKKLRDTYLAQFERESINNRIHPFFNLHLVSTFRSSSSNPNFQNIPIRNENSNRIRSIIIPRKGNRLIGYDYKSLEVCIGACYHKDPEMIKYITDPSTDMHRDTAIDLFFRMKEDFENPVKKEQMRKERYIAKNGFVFPSFYGSTSKIWNGKEIGEITQNIWEGINEKTKLHLKSNGIKSIFDFQKHVEEIEDRFWNEKFQIYNEWKQKIWKDYQQKNYVELYTGF
;
A
#
# COMPACT_ATOMS: atom_id res chain seq x y z
N MET A 1 5.51 -16.69 -10.12
CA MET A 1 4.73 -15.88 -9.16
C MET A 1 5.63 -15.15 -8.14
N LYS A 2 6.62 -14.38 -8.59
CA LYS A 2 7.34 -13.39 -7.78
C LYS A 2 7.72 -12.23 -8.68
N GLN A 3 6.70 -11.43 -8.97
CA GLN A 3 6.70 -10.07 -9.49
C GLN A 3 5.21 -9.81 -9.60
N GLY A 4 4.68 -9.02 -8.65
CA GLY A 4 3.30 -8.60 -8.74
C GLY A 4 3.20 -7.67 -9.93
N PHE A 5 2.32 -7.99 -10.86
CA PHE A 5 1.93 -7.16 -12.00
C PHE A 5 1.21 -5.85 -11.58
N PHE A 6 1.20 -5.53 -10.28
CA PHE A 6 0.54 -4.37 -9.68
C PHE A 6 1.54 -3.29 -9.19
N ASP A 7 2.81 -3.40 -9.56
CA ASP A 7 3.81 -2.36 -9.27
C ASP A 7 3.81 -1.35 -10.43
N LEU A 8 2.77 -0.51 -10.49
CA LEU A 8 2.78 0.67 -11.35
C LEU A 8 3.92 1.58 -10.85
N GLY A 9 4.93 1.76 -11.70
CA GLY A 9 6.27 2.21 -11.34
C GLY A 9 6.30 3.42 -10.40
N THR A 10 6.79 3.20 -9.19
CA THR A 10 7.39 4.27 -8.37
C THR A 10 8.86 4.40 -8.77
N GLY A 11 9.10 4.89 -9.98
CA GLY A 11 10.43 5.18 -10.50
C GLY A 11 10.90 6.58 -10.09
N TYR A 12 11.10 6.83 -8.80
CA TYR A 12 11.96 7.91 -8.29
C TYR A 12 12.67 7.41 -7.03
N ASP A 13 13.98 7.64 -6.98
CA ASP A 13 14.91 7.07 -6.00
C ASP A 13 14.47 7.25 -4.54
N LEU A 14 14.21 6.13 -3.87
CA LEU A 14 13.83 6.04 -2.44
C LEU A 14 15.04 5.94 -1.50
N ASP A 15 16.25 6.30 -1.93
CA ASP A 15 17.48 6.02 -1.17
C ASP A 15 17.91 7.14 -0.19
N ILE A 16 17.15 8.22 0.01
CA ILE A 16 17.62 9.36 0.83
C ILE A 16 17.22 9.31 2.32
N LEU A 17 16.31 8.43 2.77
CA LEU A 17 15.89 8.42 4.19
C LEU A 17 16.62 7.40 5.11
N LYS A 18 17.69 6.74 4.65
CA LYS A 18 18.29 5.62 5.41
C LYS A 18 19.50 5.90 6.29
N ASN A 19 20.04 7.10 6.35
CA ASN A 19 21.22 7.36 7.20
C ASN A 19 21.12 8.70 7.90
N HIS A 20 20.59 8.76 9.14
CA HIS A 20 21.03 9.73 10.15
C HIS A 20 20.58 9.32 11.56
N THR A 21 21.27 8.34 12.16
CA THR A 21 21.35 8.22 13.63
C THR A 21 22.71 8.73 14.10
N LYS A 22 22.85 10.05 14.17
CA LYS A 22 23.77 10.77 15.08
C LYS A 22 23.15 12.14 15.34
N LYS A 23 22.71 12.40 16.58
CA LYS A 23 22.35 13.75 17.04
C LYS A 23 23.61 14.63 16.95
N LYS A 24 23.76 15.36 15.85
CA LYS A 24 24.52 16.61 15.81
C LYS A 24 23.50 17.74 15.94
N ASN A 25 23.84 18.80 16.67
CA ASN A 25 23.10 20.06 16.60
C ASN A 25 23.20 20.55 15.15
N ILE A 26 22.17 20.32 14.35
CA ILE A 26 22.07 20.82 12.98
C ILE A 26 21.43 22.19 13.10
N GLY A 27 22.20 23.25 12.87
CA GLY A 27 21.63 24.57 12.67
C GLY A 27 20.89 24.63 11.33
N TYR A 28 19.94 25.55 11.24
CA TYR A 28 19.11 25.77 10.05
C TYR A 28 19.18 27.24 9.64
N GLY A 29 19.09 27.52 8.34
CA GLY A 29 19.09 28.88 7.80
C GLY A 29 19.96 29.01 6.55
N CYS A 30 20.00 30.21 5.97
CA CYS A 30 20.72 30.49 4.72
C CYS A 30 22.22 30.12 4.81
N ASP A 31 22.84 30.32 5.98
CA ASP A 31 24.25 30.00 6.24
C ASP A 31 24.57 28.49 6.19
N PHE A 32 23.54 27.62 6.25
CA PHE A 32 23.71 26.16 6.20
C PHE A 32 23.48 25.57 4.82
N CYS A 33 22.88 26.34 3.89
CA CYS A 33 22.73 25.91 2.50
C CYS A 33 23.65 26.63 1.51
N ASP A 34 24.23 27.77 1.89
CA ASP A 34 25.14 28.61 1.09
C ASP A 34 24.61 29.09 -0.27
N LEU A 35 23.36 28.75 -0.65
CA LEU A 35 22.80 29.06 -1.96
C LEU A 35 22.74 30.57 -2.24
N TYR A 36 22.51 31.39 -1.20
CA TYR A 36 22.42 32.84 -1.32
C TYR A 36 23.75 33.49 -1.73
N LYS A 37 24.89 32.81 -1.53
CA LYS A 37 26.23 33.34 -1.88
C LYS A 37 26.50 33.30 -3.38
N SER A 38 25.87 32.38 -4.11
CA SER A 38 26.18 32.09 -5.51
C SER A 38 24.98 32.16 -6.45
N ASN A 39 23.77 32.39 -5.94
CA ASN A 39 22.54 32.36 -6.73
C ASN A 39 21.64 33.55 -6.40
N SER A 40 20.88 34.04 -7.39
CA SER A 40 19.90 35.11 -7.17
C SER A 40 18.74 34.62 -6.30
N GLU A 41 18.35 35.44 -5.33
CA GLU A 41 17.12 35.26 -4.56
C GLU A 41 15.92 35.68 -5.42
N ILE A 42 14.86 34.89 -5.38
CA ILE A 42 13.55 35.24 -5.89
C ILE A 42 12.72 35.81 -4.76
N THR A 43 12.44 37.11 -4.86
CA THR A 43 11.41 37.75 -4.05
C THR A 43 10.04 37.24 -4.51
N PRO A 44 9.10 36.96 -3.58
CA PRO A 44 7.71 36.73 -3.95
C PRO A 44 7.19 37.83 -4.87
N ILE A 45 6.45 37.45 -5.92
CA ILE A 45 5.92 38.37 -6.93
C ILE A 45 4.39 38.46 -6.81
N GLY A 46 3.81 39.55 -7.30
CA GLY A 46 2.36 39.79 -7.29
C GLY A 46 1.87 40.61 -6.10
N LYS A 47 0.61 41.08 -6.16
CA LYS A 47 0.00 41.98 -5.16
C LYS A 47 -0.91 41.28 -4.16
N GLY A 48 -1.37 40.07 -4.44
CA GLY A 48 -2.13 39.25 -3.48
C GLY A 48 -3.51 39.79 -3.09
N LYS A 49 -4.21 40.56 -3.94
CA LYS A 49 -5.50 41.19 -3.59
C LYS A 49 -6.57 40.20 -3.13
N LYS A 50 -6.61 38.99 -3.69
CA LYS A 50 -7.56 37.93 -3.28
C LYS A 50 -7.00 36.99 -2.21
N LYS A 51 -5.85 37.31 -1.61
CA LYS A 51 -5.19 36.50 -0.57
C LYS A 51 -4.85 35.07 -1.01
N ILE A 52 -4.49 34.89 -2.28
CA ILE A 52 -4.07 33.60 -2.84
C ILE A 52 -2.55 33.53 -2.83
N LEU A 53 -1.98 32.48 -2.24
CA LEU A 53 -0.54 32.19 -2.33
C LEU A 53 -0.33 31.00 -3.28
N ILE A 54 0.46 31.19 -4.33
CA ILE A 54 0.88 30.14 -5.25
C ILE A 54 2.31 29.76 -4.93
N LEU A 55 2.52 28.48 -4.64
CA LEU A 55 3.81 27.92 -4.27
C LEU A 55 4.21 26.82 -5.26
N PHE A 56 5.26 27.07 -6.03
CA PHE A 56 5.84 26.07 -6.95
C PHE A 56 7.01 25.32 -6.32
N ASP A 57 7.27 24.11 -6.83
CA ASP A 57 8.49 23.36 -6.50
C ASP A 57 9.73 24.21 -6.76
N ASP A 58 9.93 24.69 -7.99
CA ASP A 58 11.14 25.40 -8.38
C ASP A 58 10.97 26.86 -8.81
N THR A 59 12.11 27.57 -8.74
CA THR A 59 12.25 29.00 -9.01
C THR A 59 11.97 29.42 -10.45
N ARG A 60 12.23 28.55 -11.43
CA ARG A 60 11.98 28.83 -12.85
C ARG A 60 10.49 28.74 -13.13
N LEU A 61 9.85 27.68 -12.65
CA LEU A 61 8.40 27.50 -12.74
C LEU A 61 7.64 28.66 -12.08
N ALA A 62 8.12 29.14 -10.94
CA ALA A 62 7.52 30.31 -10.28
C ALA A 62 7.64 31.61 -11.10
N LYS A 63 8.71 31.76 -11.89
CA LYS A 63 8.91 32.93 -12.77
C LYS A 63 8.13 32.83 -14.07
N ASP A 64 8.25 31.68 -14.72
CA ASP A 64 7.71 31.45 -16.06
C ASP A 64 6.18 31.25 -16.01
N GLN A 65 5.67 30.74 -14.87
CA GLN A 65 4.26 30.39 -14.64
C GLN A 65 3.72 29.38 -15.67
N SER A 66 2.82 28.48 -15.26
CA SER A 66 2.19 27.58 -16.25
C SER A 66 1.15 28.35 -17.05
N ILE A 67 1.26 28.35 -18.39
CA ILE A 67 0.27 28.96 -19.29
C ILE A 67 -1.12 28.37 -19.03
N HIS A 68 -1.17 27.05 -18.78
CA HIS A 68 -2.41 26.34 -18.48
C HIS A 68 -3.05 26.82 -17.17
N LEU A 69 -2.25 26.95 -16.10
CA LEU A 69 -2.72 27.50 -14.82
C LEU A 69 -3.26 28.93 -14.99
N ILE A 70 -2.53 29.77 -15.73
CA ILE A 70 -2.94 31.15 -16.00
C ILE A 70 -4.32 31.16 -16.68
N ASN A 71 -4.53 30.33 -17.70
CA ASN A 71 -5.79 30.24 -18.42
C ASN A 71 -6.95 29.83 -17.50
N ILE A 72 -6.75 28.84 -16.63
CA ILE A 72 -7.77 28.42 -15.67
C ILE A 72 -8.09 29.55 -14.69
N LEU A 73 -7.09 30.16 -14.07
CA LEU A 73 -7.31 31.27 -13.12
C LEU A 73 -8.07 32.44 -13.77
N TYR A 74 -7.77 32.76 -15.03
CA TYR A 74 -8.50 33.78 -15.78
C TYR A 74 -9.98 33.45 -15.98
N GLN A 75 -10.36 32.18 -16.16
CA GLN A 75 -11.77 31.77 -16.25
C GLN A 75 -12.56 32.10 -14.97
N TYR A 76 -11.88 32.12 -13.83
CA TYR A 76 -12.45 32.50 -12.52
C TYR A 76 -12.21 33.97 -12.17
N ASN A 77 -11.89 34.82 -13.16
CA ASN A 77 -11.55 36.24 -12.96
C ASN A 77 -10.43 36.45 -11.93
N ILE A 78 -9.45 35.55 -11.87
CA ILE A 78 -8.26 35.67 -11.02
C ILE A 78 -7.07 36.04 -11.90
N ASN A 79 -6.55 37.26 -11.73
CA ASN A 79 -5.32 37.68 -12.37
C ASN A 79 -4.13 37.32 -11.47
N ILE A 80 -3.22 36.49 -11.96
CA ILE A 80 -2.09 35.98 -11.16
C ILE A 80 -1.15 37.07 -10.62
N GLU A 81 -0.99 38.20 -11.31
CA GLU A 81 -0.12 39.30 -10.86
C GLU A 81 -0.80 40.23 -9.84
N GLU A 82 -2.11 40.44 -9.98
CA GLU A 82 -2.88 41.33 -9.10
C GLU A 82 -3.45 40.60 -7.86
N ASP A 83 -3.96 39.39 -8.05
CA ASP A 83 -4.76 38.69 -7.05
C ASP A 83 -3.96 37.70 -6.22
N CYS A 84 -2.82 37.22 -6.75
CA CYS A 84 -1.98 36.22 -6.12
C CYS A 84 -0.64 36.79 -5.64
N ILE A 85 -0.02 36.10 -4.68
CA ILE A 85 1.42 36.12 -4.45
C ILE A 85 1.98 34.82 -4.99
N VAL A 86 3.01 34.86 -5.83
CA VAL A 86 3.68 33.68 -6.37
C VAL A 86 5.08 33.56 -5.77
N THR A 87 5.44 32.36 -5.32
CA THR A 87 6.77 32.06 -4.78
C THR A 87 7.15 30.59 -5.02
N SER A 88 8.33 30.19 -4.56
CA SER A 88 8.88 28.84 -4.71
C SER A 88 9.28 28.21 -3.37
N SER A 89 9.38 26.88 -3.33
CA SER A 89 9.78 26.12 -2.13
C SER A 89 11.18 26.48 -1.61
N VAL A 90 12.05 26.94 -2.52
CA VAL A 90 13.39 27.47 -2.26
C VAL A 90 13.51 28.82 -2.98
N ARG A 91 13.88 29.88 -2.27
CA ARG A 91 13.98 31.24 -2.86
C ARG A 91 15.20 31.44 -3.74
N CYS A 92 16.32 30.79 -3.44
CA CYS A 92 17.53 30.91 -4.24
C CYS A 92 17.42 30.01 -5.48
N SER A 93 17.79 30.53 -6.66
CA SER A 93 17.88 29.70 -7.86
C SER A 93 18.84 28.52 -7.66
N CYS A 94 18.45 27.34 -8.13
CA CYS A 94 19.28 26.14 -8.07
C CYS A 94 18.93 25.18 -9.22
N LYS A 95 19.89 24.35 -9.64
CA LYS A 95 19.70 23.37 -10.72
C LYS A 95 18.80 22.20 -10.30
N GLU A 96 18.92 21.76 -9.05
CA GLU A 96 18.17 20.66 -8.48
C GLU A 96 17.81 20.98 -7.03
N ILE A 97 16.54 20.78 -6.68
CA ILE A 97 16.04 21.01 -5.32
C ILE A 97 16.35 19.80 -4.46
N THR A 98 16.88 20.06 -3.27
CA THR A 98 17.15 19.03 -2.28
C THR A 98 16.35 19.29 -1.02
N SER A 99 16.09 18.23 -0.24
CA SER A 99 15.45 18.36 1.08
C SER A 99 16.24 19.30 2.02
N ASN A 100 17.57 19.37 1.89
CA ASN A 100 18.39 20.29 2.67
C ASN A 100 18.06 21.75 2.37
N TYR A 101 17.88 22.10 1.09
CA TYR A 101 17.52 23.47 0.70
C TYR A 101 16.14 23.86 1.21
N ILE A 102 15.16 22.94 1.09
CA ILE A 102 13.80 23.14 1.58
C ILE A 102 13.79 23.41 3.09
N ILE A 103 14.49 22.59 3.86
CA ILE A 103 14.52 22.72 5.33
C ILE A 103 15.10 24.08 5.74
N ASN A 104 16.17 24.53 5.08
CA ASN A 104 16.83 25.80 5.38
C ASN A 104 16.01 27.02 4.91
N CYS A 105 15.23 26.90 3.82
CA CYS A 105 14.41 28.00 3.30
C CYS A 105 13.04 28.14 4.00
N ARG A 106 12.59 27.10 4.72
CA ARG A 106 11.25 27.04 5.34
C ARG A 106 10.90 28.24 6.21
N ALA A 107 11.84 28.75 7.00
CA ALA A 107 11.58 29.89 7.90
C ALA A 107 11.09 31.13 7.14
N ASN A 108 11.65 31.37 5.95
CA ASN A 108 11.26 32.49 5.09
C ASN A 108 9.86 32.30 4.51
N LEU A 109 9.49 31.07 4.16
CA LEU A 109 8.16 30.73 3.68
C LEU A 109 7.10 30.86 4.79
N ILE A 110 7.39 30.37 6.00
CA ILE A 110 6.52 30.53 7.16
C ILE A 110 6.32 32.01 7.50
N LYS A 111 7.39 32.81 7.42
CA LYS A 111 7.29 34.26 7.61
C LYS A 111 6.36 34.89 6.57
N LEU A 112 6.53 34.57 5.29
CA LEU A 112 5.65 35.06 4.22
C LEU A 112 4.19 34.71 4.49
N ILE A 113 3.89 33.46 4.87
CA ILE A 113 2.51 33.02 5.15
C ILE A 113 1.91 33.83 6.31
N LYS A 114 2.68 34.08 7.37
CA LYS A 114 2.21 34.89 8.51
C LYS A 114 1.95 36.34 8.11
N ASP A 115 2.89 36.94 7.38
CA ASP A 115 2.81 38.35 6.98
C ASP A 115 1.67 38.57 5.97
N PHE A 116 1.48 37.64 5.04
CA PHE A 116 0.45 37.73 4.00
C PHE A 116 -0.94 37.27 4.47
N SER A 117 -1.00 36.28 5.38
CA SER A 117 -2.24 35.64 5.85
C SER A 117 -3.15 35.19 4.69
N PRO A 118 -2.69 34.24 3.84
CA PRO A 118 -3.46 33.75 2.70
C PRO A 118 -4.76 33.07 3.14
N LEU A 119 -5.80 33.15 2.31
CA LEU A 119 -7.00 32.32 2.45
C LEU A 119 -6.74 30.92 1.89
N ILE A 120 -6.02 30.84 0.76
CA ILE A 120 -5.67 29.59 0.08
C ILE A 120 -4.19 29.60 -0.29
N ILE A 121 -3.55 28.44 -0.14
CA ILE A 121 -2.23 28.16 -0.68
C ILE A 121 -2.34 27.04 -1.74
N LEU A 122 -2.14 27.40 -3.01
CA LEU A 122 -2.01 26.45 -4.12
C LEU A 122 -0.58 25.92 -4.16
N CYS A 123 -0.38 24.63 -3.86
CA CYS A 123 0.94 24.02 -3.75
C CYS A 123 1.21 23.06 -4.90
N PHE A 124 1.98 23.53 -5.88
CA PHE A 124 2.28 22.79 -7.09
C PHE A 124 3.56 21.98 -6.95
N GLY A 125 3.38 20.66 -6.80
CA GLY A 125 4.46 19.69 -6.74
C GLY A 125 4.85 19.22 -5.33
N VAL A 126 5.79 18.29 -5.30
CA VAL A 126 6.15 17.53 -4.10
C VAL A 126 6.98 18.38 -3.15
N TYR A 127 7.88 19.20 -3.67
CA TYR A 127 8.77 20.03 -2.87
C TYR A 127 8.07 21.25 -2.27
N ALA A 128 7.13 21.85 -3.00
CA ALA A 128 6.20 22.88 -2.53
C ALA A 128 5.47 22.37 -1.28
N LEU A 129 4.82 21.20 -1.38
CA LEU A 129 4.13 20.62 -0.25
C LEU A 129 5.08 20.22 0.90
N GLN A 130 6.22 19.60 0.59
CA GLN A 130 7.22 19.21 1.59
C GLN A 130 7.78 20.43 2.36
N SER A 131 7.87 21.60 1.72
CA SER A 131 8.32 22.82 2.37
C SER A 131 7.38 23.28 3.48
N LEU A 132 6.07 23.09 3.30
CA LEU A 132 5.03 23.44 4.25
C LEU A 132 4.84 22.37 5.32
N ILE A 133 4.59 21.12 4.93
CA ILE A 133 4.12 20.10 5.87
C ILE A 133 5.17 19.05 6.23
N GLY A 134 6.34 19.05 5.59
CA GLY A 134 7.35 18.01 5.77
C GLY A 134 7.85 17.86 7.21
N HIS A 135 7.86 18.95 7.98
CA HIS A 135 8.21 18.93 9.40
C HIS A 135 7.08 18.40 10.31
N LYS A 136 5.83 18.45 9.83
CA LYS A 136 4.65 17.91 10.52
C LYS A 136 4.50 16.40 10.32
N ILE A 137 5.06 15.86 9.22
CA ILE A 137 5.02 14.42 8.88
C ILE A 137 6.07 13.65 9.70
N LYS A 138 5.74 13.38 10.97
CA LYS A 138 6.58 12.65 11.92
C LYS A 138 5.79 11.50 12.58
N GLY A 139 6.40 10.80 13.53
CA GLY A 139 5.73 9.75 14.32
C GLY A 139 5.09 8.68 13.44
N ARG A 140 3.78 8.47 13.58
CA ARG A 140 3.01 7.50 12.77
C ARG A 140 2.76 7.90 11.32
N LEU A 141 3.01 9.16 10.95
CA LEU A 141 2.93 9.65 9.58
C LEU A 141 4.28 9.61 8.83
N LYS A 142 5.40 9.27 9.50
CA LYS A 142 6.76 9.37 8.93
C LYS A 142 6.99 8.63 7.61
N ASN A 143 6.19 7.59 7.32
CA ASN A 143 6.30 6.78 6.10
C ASN A 143 5.24 7.14 5.05
N THR A 144 4.40 8.13 5.32
CA THR A 144 3.38 8.60 4.37
C THR A 144 4.06 9.34 3.23
N GLN A 145 3.77 8.93 1.99
CA GLN A 145 4.33 9.57 0.81
C GLN A 145 3.67 10.94 0.60
N ILE A 146 4.47 11.98 0.31
CA ILE A 146 3.98 13.36 0.10
C ILE A 146 2.89 13.44 -0.98
N LYS A 147 3.03 12.68 -2.07
CA LYS A 147 2.01 12.62 -3.14
C LYS A 147 0.63 12.12 -2.67
N SER A 148 0.55 11.47 -1.51
CA SER A 148 -0.73 11.00 -0.96
C SER A 148 -1.65 12.16 -0.60
N PHE A 149 -1.10 13.34 -0.30
CA PHE A 149 -1.83 14.55 0.07
C PHE A 149 -2.35 15.35 -1.14
N PHE A 150 -1.95 15.01 -2.37
CA PHE A 150 -2.49 15.67 -3.57
C PHE A 150 -4.00 15.44 -3.72
N SER A 151 -4.68 16.43 -4.31
CA SER A 151 -6.12 16.44 -4.55
C SER A 151 -6.98 16.50 -3.29
N TYR A 152 -6.42 16.97 -2.17
CA TYR A 152 -7.15 17.32 -0.95
C TYR A 152 -7.19 18.83 -0.75
N GLN A 153 -8.31 19.32 -0.22
CA GLN A 153 -8.47 20.68 0.29
C GLN A 153 -8.30 20.63 1.81
N ILE A 154 -7.08 20.89 2.30
CA ILE A 154 -6.71 20.68 3.70
C ILE A 154 -6.95 21.98 4.49
N PRO A 155 -7.88 22.02 5.47
CA PRO A 155 -8.11 23.22 6.29
C PRO A 155 -7.05 23.35 7.39
N ASP A 156 -5.79 23.61 7.03
CA ASP A 156 -4.65 23.57 7.96
C ASP A 156 -4.81 24.56 9.11
N GLN A 157 -4.95 24.04 10.33
CA GLN A 157 -5.27 24.85 11.50
C GLN A 157 -4.07 25.65 12.03
N ASP A 158 -2.83 25.29 11.66
CA ASP A 158 -1.64 26.03 12.08
C ASP A 158 -1.44 27.29 11.22
N TYR A 159 -1.64 27.16 9.90
CA TYR A 159 -1.57 28.28 8.96
C TYR A 159 -2.88 29.07 8.87
N LYS A 160 -3.99 28.50 9.33
CA LYS A 160 -5.34 29.09 9.28
C LYS A 160 -5.79 29.43 7.86
N CYS A 161 -5.49 28.54 6.92
CA CYS A 161 -5.79 28.68 5.51
C CYS A 161 -6.06 27.32 4.87
N TRP A 162 -6.69 27.33 3.70
CA TRP A 162 -6.83 26.14 2.88
C TRP A 162 -5.51 25.82 2.17
N LEU A 163 -4.91 24.69 2.52
CA LEU A 163 -3.76 24.15 1.82
C LEU A 163 -4.25 23.20 0.73
N CYS A 164 -3.96 23.51 -0.53
CA CYS A 164 -4.43 22.75 -1.70
C CYS A 164 -3.23 22.18 -2.47
N PRO A 165 -2.81 20.94 -2.18
CA PRO A 165 -1.70 20.30 -2.86
C PRO A 165 -2.14 19.79 -4.23
N ILE A 166 -1.48 20.28 -5.28
CA ILE A 166 -1.82 20.02 -6.69
C ILE A 166 -0.62 19.37 -7.35
N MET A 167 -0.86 18.33 -8.14
CA MET A 167 0.18 17.68 -8.92
C MET A 167 0.63 18.63 -10.03
N LEU A 168 1.95 18.80 -10.19
CA LEU A 168 2.47 19.61 -11.29
C LEU A 168 2.33 18.82 -12.61
N ILE A 169 1.84 19.47 -13.67
CA ILE A 169 1.83 18.94 -15.04
C ILE A 169 2.79 19.75 -15.91
N ASP A 170 3.33 19.12 -16.95
CA ASP A 170 4.11 19.81 -17.98
C ASP A 170 3.17 20.62 -18.89
N ASN A 171 3.62 21.74 -19.43
CA ASN A 171 2.87 22.50 -20.44
C ASN A 171 2.64 21.69 -21.72
N GLU A 172 3.47 20.68 -22.00
CA GLU A 172 3.30 19.74 -23.12
C GLU A 172 2.58 18.43 -22.74
N GLU A 173 1.95 18.37 -21.56
CA GLU A 173 1.21 17.18 -21.12
C GLU A 173 0.11 16.80 -22.13
N LYS A 174 0.00 15.50 -22.45
CA LYS A 174 -0.97 14.96 -23.41
C LYS A 174 -1.94 13.98 -22.75
N ASP A 175 -1.66 13.54 -21.52
CA ASP A 175 -2.58 12.71 -20.77
C ASP A 175 -3.76 13.54 -20.27
N LYS A 176 -4.89 13.39 -20.97
CA LYS A 176 -6.16 14.06 -20.64
C LYS A 176 -6.61 13.82 -19.20
N VAL A 177 -6.30 12.66 -18.62
CA VAL A 177 -6.68 12.36 -17.23
C VAL A 177 -5.90 13.23 -16.26
N LEU A 178 -4.59 13.41 -16.51
CA LEU A 178 -3.75 14.28 -15.67
C LEU A 178 -4.15 15.75 -15.82
N ILE A 179 -4.45 16.19 -17.05
CA ILE A 179 -4.93 17.55 -17.32
C ILE A 179 -6.27 17.80 -16.62
N ASN A 180 -7.26 16.92 -16.80
CA ASN A 180 -8.57 17.08 -16.15
C ASN A 180 -8.44 17.07 -14.62
N GLN A 181 -7.58 16.20 -14.06
CA GLN A 181 -7.34 16.17 -12.61
C GLN A 181 -6.70 17.47 -12.10
N PHE A 182 -5.75 18.03 -12.86
CA PHE A 182 -5.14 19.32 -12.54
C PHE A 182 -6.19 20.42 -12.53
N ASP A 183 -7.04 20.47 -13.56
CA ASP A 183 -8.11 21.46 -13.69
C ASP A 183 -9.06 21.35 -12.51
N GLU A 184 -9.61 20.17 -12.26
CA GLU A 184 -10.51 19.91 -11.13
C GLU A 184 -9.89 20.29 -9.77
N ASP A 185 -8.60 20.02 -9.56
CA ASP A 185 -7.92 20.33 -8.29
C ASP A 185 -7.74 21.85 -8.10
N VAL A 186 -7.46 22.59 -9.18
CA VAL A 186 -7.40 24.05 -9.17
C VAL A 186 -8.78 24.66 -8.95
N GLU A 187 -9.80 24.17 -9.65
CA GLU A 187 -11.18 24.64 -9.54
C GLU A 187 -11.72 24.46 -8.10
N LYS A 188 -11.61 23.25 -7.56
CA LYS A 188 -12.00 22.94 -6.17
C LYS A 188 -11.26 23.80 -5.15
N ALA A 189 -10.03 24.21 -5.45
CA ALA A 189 -9.28 25.10 -4.58
C ALA A 189 -9.84 26.53 -4.65
N ILE A 190 -10.15 27.04 -5.85
CA ILE A 190 -10.70 28.39 -6.06
C ILE A 190 -12.07 28.54 -5.40
N GLU A 191 -12.93 27.52 -5.46
CA GLU A 191 -14.24 27.50 -4.80
C GLU A 191 -14.16 27.76 -3.28
N LEU A 192 -13.01 27.48 -2.65
CA LEU A 192 -12.81 27.73 -1.23
C LEU A 192 -12.67 29.21 -0.86
N LEU A 193 -12.46 30.11 -1.84
CA LEU A 193 -12.37 31.56 -1.58
C LEU A 193 -13.65 32.10 -0.95
N ASP A 194 -14.79 31.49 -1.30
CA ASP A 194 -16.12 31.87 -0.83
C ASP A 194 -16.57 31.04 0.39
N ILE A 195 -15.73 30.12 0.87
CA ILE A 195 -16.03 29.23 1.99
C ILE A 195 -15.31 29.73 3.26
N GLU A 196 -16.10 29.97 4.32
CA GLU A 196 -15.55 30.34 5.61
C GLU A 196 -14.61 29.25 6.15
N PHE A 197 -13.42 29.66 6.60
CA PHE A 197 -12.42 28.73 7.10
C PHE A 197 -12.91 28.03 8.40
N PRO A 198 -13.01 26.69 8.41
CA PRO A 198 -13.55 25.98 9.57
C PRO A 198 -12.54 25.95 10.71
N ILE A 199 -12.92 26.48 11.88
CA ILE A 199 -12.13 26.39 13.11
C ILE A 199 -12.48 25.09 13.85
N ASN A 200 -11.47 24.29 14.20
CA ASN A 200 -11.67 23.03 14.90
C ASN A 200 -11.28 23.10 16.39
N ASN A 201 -12.29 23.20 17.26
CA ASN A 201 -12.13 23.20 18.72
C ASN A 201 -12.28 21.80 19.36
N TYR A 202 -11.72 20.75 18.75
CA TYR A 202 -11.88 19.36 19.23
C TYR A 202 -11.53 19.16 20.72
N LYS A 203 -10.59 19.94 21.26
CA LYS A 203 -10.19 19.86 22.68
C LYS A 203 -11.33 20.21 23.63
N GLU A 204 -12.19 21.16 23.26
CA GLU A 204 -13.36 21.58 24.06
C GLU A 204 -14.50 20.56 24.02
N LYS A 205 -14.41 19.56 23.13
CA LYS A 205 -15.39 18.47 22.99
C LYS A 205 -15.01 17.21 23.75
N CYS A 206 -13.85 17.22 24.41
CA CYS A 206 -13.26 16.07 25.09
C CYS A 206 -13.48 16.12 26.60
N PHE A 207 -14.09 15.07 27.12
CA PHE A 207 -14.34 14.88 28.55
C PHE A 207 -13.67 13.58 29.02
N ILE A 208 -13.00 13.63 30.17
CA ILE A 208 -12.27 12.48 30.72
C ILE A 208 -12.86 12.14 32.08
N MET A 209 -13.28 10.90 32.24
CA MET A 209 -13.83 10.38 33.50
C MET A 209 -12.89 9.32 34.05
N LYS A 210 -12.14 9.70 35.10
CA LYS A 210 -11.16 8.81 35.76
C LYS A 210 -11.80 8.03 36.91
N ASP A 211 -12.90 8.51 37.47
CA ASP A 211 -13.64 7.82 38.51
C ASP A 211 -14.50 6.71 37.92
N LYS A 212 -14.44 5.54 38.56
CA LYS A 212 -15.16 4.35 38.10
C LYS A 212 -16.67 4.51 38.22
N GLN A 213 -17.17 5.03 39.34
CA GLN A 213 -18.61 5.12 39.57
C GLN A 213 -19.24 6.18 38.66
N GLU A 214 -18.54 7.30 38.45
CA GLU A 214 -18.93 8.32 37.47
C GLU A 214 -19.04 7.71 36.06
N ALA A 215 -18.03 6.93 35.64
CA ALA A 215 -18.03 6.27 34.35
C ALA A 215 -19.20 5.28 34.18
N ILE A 216 -19.46 4.45 35.19
CA ILE A 216 -20.59 3.49 35.17
C ILE A 216 -21.92 4.23 35.06
N ASN A 217 -22.17 5.21 35.93
CA ASN A 217 -23.41 6.00 35.93
C ASN A 217 -23.64 6.69 34.58
N TRP A 218 -22.57 7.20 33.97
CA TRP A 218 -22.63 7.85 32.67
C TRP A 218 -22.96 6.85 31.54
N LEU A 219 -22.30 5.69 31.52
CA LEU A 219 -22.55 4.64 30.53
C LEU A 219 -23.97 4.07 30.67
N ASP A 220 -24.47 3.90 31.90
CA ASP A 220 -25.84 3.45 32.16
C ASP A 220 -26.85 4.47 31.61
N ASN A 221 -26.62 5.76 31.85
CA ASN A 221 -27.45 6.83 31.31
C ASN A 221 -27.45 6.84 29.77
N LEU A 222 -26.28 6.65 29.16
CA LEU A 222 -26.15 6.54 27.70
C LEU A 222 -26.95 5.34 27.16
N TYR A 223 -26.83 4.19 27.82
CA TYR A 223 -27.58 3.00 27.45
C TYR A 223 -29.09 3.21 27.59
N GLN A 224 -29.57 3.85 28.66
CA GLN A 224 -31.00 4.16 28.82
C GLN A 224 -31.52 5.12 27.73
N LYS A 225 -30.70 6.08 27.30
CA LYS A 225 -31.06 7.05 26.26
C LYS A 225 -31.15 6.45 24.85
N GLN A 226 -30.48 5.31 24.59
CA GLN A 226 -30.44 4.64 23.29
C GLN A 226 -30.16 5.63 22.11
N PRO A 227 -28.99 6.30 22.08
CA PRO A 227 -28.66 7.19 20.96
C PRO A 227 -28.64 6.43 19.63
N GLU A 228 -28.88 7.13 18.52
CA GLU A 228 -28.90 6.50 17.18
C GLU A 228 -27.60 5.73 16.89
N TYR A 229 -26.46 6.32 17.23
CA TYR A 229 -25.15 5.73 17.05
C TYR A 229 -24.18 6.12 18.17
N VAL A 230 -23.15 5.30 18.33
CA VAL A 230 -21.93 5.62 19.07
C VAL A 230 -20.71 5.31 18.21
N VAL A 231 -19.71 6.18 18.28
CA VAL A 231 -18.37 5.91 17.79
C VAL A 231 -17.49 5.56 18.98
N PHE A 232 -16.76 4.46 18.93
CA PHE A 232 -15.96 4.04 20.07
C PHE A 232 -14.59 3.53 19.62
N ASP A 233 -13.65 3.52 20.56
CA ASP A 233 -12.26 3.16 20.32
C ASP A 233 -11.63 2.55 21.58
N TYR A 234 -10.62 1.71 21.40
CA TYR A 234 -9.85 1.08 22.48
C TYR A 234 -8.36 1.36 22.37
N GLU A 235 -7.75 1.65 23.51
CA GLU A 235 -6.31 1.57 23.67
C GLU A 235 -5.91 0.30 24.40
N THR A 236 -4.92 -0.40 23.87
CA THR A 236 -4.62 -1.75 24.32
C THR A 236 -3.12 -2.02 24.36
N THR A 237 -2.75 -3.05 25.11
CA THR A 237 -1.36 -3.47 25.33
C THR A 237 -0.65 -4.10 24.11
N GLY A 238 -1.30 -4.16 22.95
CA GLY A 238 -0.74 -4.75 21.73
C GLY A 238 -1.69 -4.64 20.54
N ILE A 239 -1.33 -5.21 19.39
CA ILE A 239 -2.21 -5.17 18.21
C ILE A 239 -3.10 -6.41 18.05
N LYS A 240 -2.83 -7.47 18.82
CA LYS A 240 -3.62 -8.69 18.90
C LYS A 240 -3.97 -8.98 20.36
N PRO A 241 -5.17 -9.50 20.67
CA PRO A 241 -5.56 -9.76 22.05
C PRO A 241 -5.18 -11.15 22.57
N HIS A 242 -4.75 -12.07 21.69
CA HIS A 242 -4.67 -13.52 21.97
C HIS A 242 -3.58 -13.96 22.96
N LYS A 243 -2.44 -13.24 23.02
CA LYS A 243 -1.37 -13.59 23.98
C LYS A 243 -1.83 -13.26 25.40
N GLU A 244 -1.64 -14.19 26.32
CA GLU A 244 -1.96 -14.03 27.73
C GLU A 244 -1.27 -12.79 28.31
N GLY A 245 -1.99 -12.03 29.14
CA GLY A 245 -1.55 -10.77 29.71
C GLY A 245 -1.97 -9.53 28.91
N HIS A 246 -2.46 -9.68 27.68
CA HIS A 246 -3.03 -8.55 26.94
C HIS A 246 -4.31 -8.00 27.59
N LYS A 247 -4.37 -6.68 27.74
CA LYS A 247 -5.47 -5.91 28.32
C LYS A 247 -5.91 -4.73 27.44
N ILE A 248 -7.18 -4.36 27.58
CA ILE A 248 -7.72 -3.05 27.19
C ILE A 248 -7.40 -2.11 28.35
N ILE A 249 -6.84 -0.94 28.05
CA ILE A 249 -6.35 0.04 29.04
C ILE A 249 -7.34 1.18 29.20
N CYS A 250 -7.84 1.71 28.08
CA CYS A 250 -8.92 2.68 28.09
C CYS A 250 -9.84 2.51 26.89
N CYS A 251 -11.01 3.13 26.99
CA CYS A 251 -12.01 3.17 25.95
C CYS A 251 -12.66 4.55 25.87
N SER A 252 -13.19 4.90 24.72
CA SER A 252 -13.91 6.15 24.51
C SER A 252 -15.22 5.94 23.77
N ILE A 253 -16.17 6.84 23.97
CA ILE A 253 -17.41 6.93 23.23
C ILE A 253 -17.61 8.38 22.76
N SER A 254 -17.86 8.56 21.47
CA SER A 254 -18.25 9.81 20.85
C SER A 254 -19.63 9.70 20.22
N PHE A 255 -20.47 10.70 20.51
CA PHE A 255 -21.79 10.90 19.93
C PHE A 255 -22.17 12.38 20.13
N ASN A 256 -23.15 12.90 19.36
CA ASN A 256 -23.65 14.28 19.49
C ASN A 256 -22.55 15.36 19.56
N ASN A 257 -21.52 15.24 18.72
CA ASN A 257 -20.40 16.20 18.67
C ASN A 257 -19.59 16.34 19.97
N GLN A 258 -19.59 15.32 20.82
CA GLN A 258 -18.82 15.23 22.06
C GLN A 258 -18.12 13.88 22.15
N VAL A 259 -17.08 13.78 22.97
CA VAL A 259 -16.39 12.53 23.26
C VAL A 259 -16.03 12.39 24.73
N TYR A 260 -16.18 11.18 25.23
CA TYR A 260 -15.93 10.80 26.61
C TYR A 260 -14.94 9.64 26.63
N SER A 261 -13.87 9.73 27.42
CA SER A 261 -12.88 8.65 27.58
C SER A 261 -12.72 8.25 29.04
N PHE A 262 -12.51 6.95 29.24
CA PHE A 262 -12.55 6.25 30.52
C PHE A 262 -11.40 5.26 30.60
N PRO A 263 -10.75 5.09 31.75
CA PRO A 263 -10.02 3.86 32.02
C PRO A 263 -10.94 2.65 31.80
N PHE A 264 -10.41 1.57 31.23
CA PHE A 264 -11.18 0.35 31.06
C PHE A 264 -11.13 -0.45 32.36
N PHE A 265 -12.19 -0.35 33.18
CA PHE A 265 -12.22 -1.02 34.48
C PHE A 265 -12.54 -2.52 34.31
N GLU A 266 -11.77 -3.39 34.98
CA GLU A 266 -11.97 -4.84 34.93
C GLU A 266 -13.13 -5.32 35.82
N ASP A 267 -13.79 -4.42 36.57
CA ASP A 267 -14.89 -4.78 37.44
C ASP A 267 -16.14 -5.20 36.68
N HIS A 268 -16.99 -5.97 37.35
CA HIS A 268 -18.19 -6.56 36.77
C HIS A 268 -19.17 -5.51 36.24
N ASP A 269 -19.41 -4.44 36.99
CA ASP A 269 -20.49 -3.49 36.71
C ASP A 269 -20.14 -2.61 35.51
N PHE A 270 -18.91 -2.10 35.45
CA PHE A 270 -18.42 -1.40 34.28
C PHE A 270 -18.47 -2.27 33.02
N GLN A 271 -17.96 -3.50 33.10
CA GLN A 271 -18.02 -4.41 31.96
C GLN A 271 -19.44 -4.77 31.56
N TYR A 272 -20.35 -4.93 32.51
CA TYR A 272 -21.76 -5.22 32.25
C TYR A 272 -22.41 -4.09 31.45
N THR A 273 -22.25 -2.84 31.88
CA THR A 273 -22.80 -1.69 31.18
C THR A 273 -22.16 -1.51 29.80
N TRP A 274 -20.83 -1.65 29.70
CA TRP A 274 -20.14 -1.58 28.41
C TRP A 274 -20.64 -2.66 27.44
N LYS A 275 -20.75 -3.92 27.90
CA LYS A 275 -21.31 -5.04 27.12
C LYS A 275 -22.75 -4.77 26.70
N SER A 276 -23.55 -4.12 27.55
CA SER A 276 -24.95 -3.78 27.25
C SER A 276 -25.06 -2.82 26.07
N ILE A 277 -24.21 -1.79 26.02
CA ILE A 277 -24.12 -0.88 24.86
C ILE A 277 -23.67 -1.64 23.61
N MET A 278 -22.58 -2.42 23.71
CA MET A 278 -22.00 -3.15 22.58
C MET A 278 -22.93 -4.22 21.98
N LYS A 279 -23.79 -4.83 22.81
CA LYS A 279 -24.80 -5.82 22.37
C LYS A 279 -26.14 -5.22 21.97
N SER A 280 -26.38 -3.95 22.29
CA SER A 280 -27.67 -3.29 22.00
C SER A 280 -28.05 -3.44 20.53
N GLY A 281 -29.29 -3.85 20.25
CA GLY A 281 -29.88 -3.86 18.91
C GLY A 281 -30.47 -2.51 18.47
N GLY A 282 -30.35 -1.47 19.32
CA GLY A 282 -30.91 -0.13 19.09
C GLY A 282 -29.86 0.96 18.91
N ILE A 283 -28.60 0.69 19.28
CA ILE A 283 -27.49 1.65 19.18
C ILE A 283 -26.55 1.16 18.08
N LYS A 284 -26.39 1.95 17.01
CA LYS A 284 -25.45 1.64 15.92
C LYS A 284 -24.00 1.85 16.35
N LYS A 285 -23.09 0.97 15.93
CA LYS A 285 -21.66 1.02 16.28
C LYS A 285 -20.81 1.46 15.10
N ILE A 286 -19.87 2.34 15.42
CA ILE A 286 -18.93 2.92 14.46
C ILE A 286 -17.54 2.89 15.09
N ALA A 287 -16.54 2.58 14.27
CA ALA A 287 -15.14 2.66 14.68
C ALA A 287 -14.26 3.05 13.49
N HIS A 288 -12.99 3.31 13.75
CA HIS A 288 -11.96 3.34 12.72
C HIS A 288 -11.19 2.03 12.79
N LYS A 289 -11.47 1.11 11.84
CA LYS A 289 -10.94 -0.27 11.80
C LYS A 289 -11.68 -1.27 12.73
N ASN A 290 -12.94 -1.53 12.39
CA ASN A 290 -13.88 -2.31 13.20
C ASN A 290 -13.42 -3.72 13.59
N ASP A 291 -12.57 -4.35 12.76
CA ASP A 291 -12.06 -5.70 13.01
C ASP A 291 -11.19 -5.73 14.27
N PHE A 292 -10.50 -4.63 14.59
CA PHE A 292 -9.72 -4.48 15.80
C PHE A 292 -10.61 -4.46 17.05
N GLU A 293 -11.60 -3.57 17.10
CA GLU A 293 -12.45 -3.44 18.29
C GLU A 293 -13.31 -4.69 18.50
N ASN A 294 -13.76 -5.31 17.41
CA ASN A 294 -14.57 -6.53 17.48
C ASN A 294 -13.73 -7.73 17.98
N LEU A 295 -12.47 -7.84 17.56
CA LEU A 295 -11.55 -8.90 18.00
C LEU A 295 -11.19 -8.74 19.49
N TRP A 296 -10.85 -7.52 19.93
CA TRP A 296 -10.55 -7.24 21.35
C TRP A 296 -11.79 -7.44 22.24
N THR A 297 -12.95 -7.01 21.79
CA THR A 297 -14.22 -7.23 22.50
C THR A 297 -14.52 -8.72 22.62
N ASN A 298 -14.34 -9.51 21.56
CA ASN A 298 -14.58 -10.95 21.63
C ASN A 298 -13.59 -11.67 22.56
N GLU A 299 -12.30 -11.36 22.43
CA GLU A 299 -11.28 -12.05 23.20
C GLU A 299 -11.33 -11.68 24.70
N LYS A 300 -11.61 -10.42 25.04
CA LYS A 300 -11.58 -9.94 26.43
C LYS A 300 -12.93 -9.90 27.12
N LEU A 301 -14.02 -9.72 26.38
CA LEU A 301 -15.37 -9.60 26.94
C LEU A 301 -16.29 -10.76 26.55
N HIS A 302 -15.82 -11.69 25.70
CA HIS A 302 -16.53 -12.90 25.28
C HIS A 302 -17.89 -12.64 24.62
N ILE A 303 -18.02 -11.51 23.93
CA ILE A 303 -19.21 -11.13 23.17
C ILE A 303 -18.82 -10.69 21.76
N TRP A 304 -19.78 -10.74 20.83
CA TRP A 304 -19.65 -10.05 19.55
C TRP A 304 -20.45 -8.75 19.60
N ILE A 305 -19.95 -7.72 18.93
CA ILE A 305 -20.63 -6.44 18.82
C ILE A 305 -21.76 -6.55 17.78
N ASN A 306 -22.94 -6.07 18.15
CA ASN A 306 -24.11 -6.03 17.26
C ASN A 306 -24.24 -4.65 16.58
N ASP A 307 -24.98 -4.58 15.48
CA ASP A 307 -25.35 -3.33 14.79
C ASP A 307 -24.17 -2.44 14.38
N TRP A 308 -23.15 -3.04 13.78
CA TRP A 308 -22.13 -2.29 13.06
C TRP A 308 -22.77 -1.50 11.92
N GLU A 309 -22.66 -0.18 11.99
CA GLU A 309 -23.16 0.76 10.97
C GLU A 309 -22.02 1.21 10.06
N TRP A 310 -20.85 1.51 10.63
CA TRP A 310 -19.78 2.13 9.88
C TRP A 310 -18.38 1.74 10.34
N ASP A 311 -17.44 1.67 9.39
CA ASP A 311 -16.00 1.62 9.63
C ASP A 311 -15.37 2.70 8.75
N THR A 312 -14.83 3.73 9.37
CA THR A 312 -14.30 4.89 8.62
C THR A 312 -13.05 4.56 7.80
N CYS A 313 -12.30 3.52 8.17
CA CYS A 313 -11.14 3.05 7.41
C CYS A 313 -11.58 2.31 6.13
N LEU A 314 -12.58 1.43 6.23
CA LEU A 314 -13.15 0.75 5.07
C LEU A 314 -13.93 1.70 4.17
N ALA A 315 -14.64 2.66 4.76
CA ALA A 315 -15.37 3.67 4.01
C ALA A 315 -14.41 4.54 3.19
N GLU A 316 -13.30 4.97 3.77
CA GLU A 316 -12.27 5.70 3.03
C GLU A 316 -11.69 4.86 1.89
N HIS A 317 -11.44 3.57 2.14
CA HIS A 317 -10.95 2.68 1.08
C HIS A 317 -11.94 2.57 -0.09
N CYS A 318 -13.24 2.59 0.17
CA CYS A 318 -14.28 2.56 -0.87
C CYS A 318 -14.39 3.89 -1.62
N LEU A 319 -14.17 5.03 -0.95
CA LEU A 319 -14.15 6.35 -1.59
C LEU A 319 -12.87 6.56 -2.42
N ARG A 320 -11.73 6.16 -1.89
CA ARG A 320 -10.39 6.49 -2.40
C ARG A 320 -9.40 5.35 -2.15
N ASN A 321 -9.52 4.27 -2.92
CA ASN A 321 -8.71 3.05 -2.76
C ASN A 321 -7.19 3.20 -3.02
N ASN A 322 -6.76 4.36 -3.54
CA ASN A 322 -5.37 4.71 -3.79
C ASN A 322 -4.76 5.66 -2.73
N LYS A 323 -5.55 6.08 -1.73
CA LYS A 323 -5.10 6.96 -0.65
C LYS A 323 -4.87 6.18 0.66
N PRO A 324 -4.01 6.68 1.57
CA PRO A 324 -3.88 6.11 2.90
C PRO A 324 -5.19 6.23 3.69
N THR A 325 -5.55 5.17 4.41
CA THR A 325 -6.80 5.09 5.18
C THR A 325 -6.59 5.17 6.69
N ASN A 326 -5.39 5.55 7.15
CA ASN A 326 -5.10 5.65 8.58
C ASN A 326 -5.68 6.94 9.18
N LEU A 327 -6.22 6.84 10.40
CA LEU A 327 -6.92 7.94 11.05
C LEU A 327 -6.10 9.24 11.11
N LYS A 328 -4.80 9.20 11.41
CA LYS A 328 -3.99 10.43 11.53
C LYS A 328 -3.86 11.18 10.22
N PHE A 329 -3.68 10.44 9.13
CA PHE A 329 -3.64 11.02 7.80
C PHE A 329 -5.00 11.66 7.47
N LEU A 330 -6.09 10.92 7.71
CA LEU A 330 -7.45 11.40 7.46
C LEU A 330 -7.85 12.60 8.32
N THR A 331 -7.45 12.61 9.59
CA THR A 331 -7.64 13.76 10.48
C THR A 331 -6.96 15.00 9.92
N TYR A 332 -5.73 14.87 9.41
CA TYR A 332 -5.03 16.01 8.84
C TYR A 332 -5.68 16.48 7.55
N VAL A 333 -5.90 15.60 6.57
CA VAL A 333 -6.40 16.03 5.26
C VAL A 333 -7.83 16.56 5.29
N HIS A 334 -8.65 16.13 6.24
CA HIS A 334 -10.05 16.58 6.34
C HIS A 334 -10.29 17.67 7.38
N PHE A 335 -9.47 17.76 8.44
CA PHE A 335 -9.71 18.69 9.55
C PHE A 335 -8.50 19.56 9.89
N GLY A 336 -7.38 19.40 9.18
CA GLY A 336 -6.16 20.21 9.36
C GLY A 336 -5.47 20.03 10.70
N ILE A 337 -5.79 18.96 11.44
CA ILE A 337 -5.20 18.64 12.74
C ILE A 337 -4.15 17.54 12.58
N ILE A 338 -2.97 17.77 13.15
CA ILE A 338 -1.85 16.84 13.12
C ILE A 338 -1.08 16.89 14.44
N GLY A 339 -0.47 15.77 14.84
CA GLY A 339 0.38 15.70 16.04
C GLY A 339 -0.36 15.61 17.37
N TYR A 340 -1.67 15.35 17.38
CA TYR A 340 -2.42 15.13 18.63
C TYR A 340 -2.02 13.83 19.37
N ASP A 341 -1.19 13.00 18.75
CA ASP A 341 -0.59 11.82 19.33
C ASP A 341 0.83 12.04 19.90
N ASP A 342 1.34 13.28 19.83
CA ASP A 342 2.66 13.65 20.34
C ASP A 342 2.79 13.29 21.82
N GLY A 343 3.77 12.43 22.14
CA GLY A 343 4.07 12.02 23.51
C GLY A 343 3.33 10.77 23.98
N ILE A 344 2.37 10.26 23.20
CA ILE A 344 1.75 8.94 23.40
C ILE A 344 2.25 7.91 22.39
N ASP A 345 2.56 8.34 21.17
CA ASP A 345 3.05 7.51 20.07
C ASP A 345 4.26 6.61 20.45
N ASN A 346 5.18 7.12 21.27
CA ASN A 346 6.34 6.36 21.75
C ASN A 346 5.97 5.18 22.66
N TYR A 347 4.84 5.25 23.37
CA TYR A 347 4.37 4.16 24.23
C TYR A 347 3.60 3.11 23.43
N ILE A 348 2.78 3.55 22.46
CA ILE A 348 2.00 2.66 21.58
C ILE A 348 2.93 1.91 20.60
N SER A 349 3.91 2.60 20.01
CA SER A 349 4.86 2.02 19.06
C SER A 349 6.08 1.40 19.73
N GLY A 350 6.38 1.78 20.96
CA GLY A 350 7.46 1.23 21.78
C GLY A 350 7.14 -0.18 22.26
N LEU A 351 8.15 -1.04 22.30
CA LEU A 351 8.02 -2.46 22.66
C LEU A 351 8.52 -2.72 24.07
N LYS A 352 7.82 -3.56 24.85
CA LYS A 352 8.38 -4.03 26.13
C LYS A 352 9.69 -4.79 25.90
N ASP A 353 10.57 -4.75 26.89
CA ASP A 353 11.89 -5.37 26.79
C ASP A 353 11.76 -6.88 26.56
N GLY A 354 12.55 -7.42 25.63
CA GLY A 354 12.52 -8.83 25.25
C GLY A 354 11.49 -9.22 24.18
N GLU A 355 10.60 -8.31 23.78
CA GLU A 355 9.60 -8.59 22.74
C GLU A 355 10.21 -8.66 21.32
N ASP A 356 9.74 -9.63 20.52
CA ASP A 356 10.10 -9.69 19.11
C ASP A 356 9.35 -8.61 18.31
N SER A 357 10.10 -7.60 17.85
CA SER A 357 9.60 -6.53 16.98
C SER A 357 8.80 -6.97 15.74
N LYS A 358 8.98 -8.21 15.28
CA LYS A 358 8.26 -8.77 14.13
C LYS A 358 6.97 -9.50 14.51
N SER A 359 6.73 -9.78 15.78
CA SER A 359 5.53 -10.49 16.25
C SER A 359 4.35 -9.53 16.33
N ALA A 360 3.18 -9.90 15.83
CA ALA A 360 1.97 -9.12 16.07
C ALA A 360 1.37 -9.36 17.47
N ASN A 361 1.78 -10.43 18.16
CA ASN A 361 1.37 -10.74 19.54
C ASN A 361 2.25 -10.04 20.59
N ARG A 362 3.03 -9.02 20.19
CA ARG A 362 3.97 -8.35 21.08
C ARG A 362 3.31 -7.33 21.99
N PHE A 363 3.88 -7.12 23.17
CA PHE A 363 3.46 -6.07 24.09
C PHE A 363 4.08 -4.71 23.76
N ASN A 364 3.25 -3.67 23.82
CA ASN A 364 3.70 -2.28 23.77
C ASN A 364 3.96 -1.70 25.17
N LYS A 365 4.43 -0.45 25.25
CA LYS A 365 4.71 0.26 26.51
C LYS A 365 3.54 1.12 26.99
N ILE A 366 2.32 0.89 26.51
CA ILE A 366 1.17 1.80 26.74
C ILE A 366 0.84 2.01 28.23
N GLU A 367 1.06 1.00 29.08
CA GLU A 367 0.85 1.09 30.53
C GLU A 367 1.81 2.07 31.23
N GLN A 368 2.91 2.44 30.58
CA GLN A 368 3.85 3.45 31.07
C GLN A 368 3.47 4.87 30.64
N ALA A 369 2.44 5.01 29.80
CA ALA A 369 1.98 6.32 29.34
C ALA A 369 1.27 7.09 30.46
N PRO A 370 1.41 8.42 30.53
CA PRO A 370 0.61 9.23 31.45
C PRO A 370 -0.89 9.06 31.16
N LEU A 371 -1.64 8.55 32.13
CA LEU A 371 -3.05 8.16 31.97
C LEU A 371 -3.90 9.27 31.35
N GLU A 372 -3.74 10.51 31.82
CA GLU A 372 -4.53 11.65 31.30
C GLU A 372 -4.28 11.92 29.81
N LYS A 373 -3.02 11.88 29.38
CA LYS A 373 -2.68 12.05 27.96
C LYS A 373 -3.18 10.89 27.12
N LEU A 374 -3.17 9.67 27.67
CA LEU A 374 -3.69 8.48 26.99
C LEU A 374 -5.22 8.57 26.80
N LEU A 375 -5.94 9.03 27.82
CA LEU A 375 -7.40 9.25 27.73
C LEU A 375 -7.75 10.38 26.74
N GLN A 376 -6.98 11.47 26.72
CA GLN A 376 -7.13 12.51 25.69
C GLN A 376 -6.92 11.95 24.28
N TYR A 377 -5.85 11.18 24.11
CA TYR A 377 -5.51 10.55 22.83
C TYR A 377 -6.64 9.63 22.31
N ASN A 378 -7.12 8.73 23.17
CA ASN A 378 -8.23 7.82 22.87
C ASN A 378 -9.56 8.56 22.61
N ALA A 379 -9.81 9.66 23.31
CA ALA A 379 -10.96 10.52 23.04
C ALA A 379 -10.87 11.17 21.65
N TYR A 380 -9.70 11.70 21.28
CA TYR A 380 -9.51 12.33 19.97
C TYR A 380 -9.69 11.33 18.83
N ASP A 381 -9.29 10.07 19.01
CA ASP A 381 -9.51 9.01 18.00
C ASP A 381 -10.99 8.76 17.74
N SER A 382 -11.79 8.58 18.78
CA SER A 382 -13.25 8.45 18.62
C SER A 382 -13.90 9.71 18.04
N TYR A 383 -13.47 10.91 18.45
CA TYR A 383 -14.04 12.17 17.95
C TYR A 383 -13.78 12.38 16.46
N PHE A 384 -12.52 12.22 16.01
CA PHE A 384 -12.21 12.35 14.59
C PHE A 384 -12.83 11.22 13.76
N SER A 385 -12.97 10.03 14.32
CA SER A 385 -13.72 8.94 13.68
C SER A 385 -15.20 9.31 13.50
N MET A 386 -15.82 9.98 14.46
CA MET A 386 -17.20 10.49 14.30
C MET A 386 -17.30 11.56 13.21
N LEU A 387 -16.37 12.53 13.19
CA LEU A 387 -16.37 13.55 12.14
C LEU A 387 -16.15 12.94 10.74
N LEU A 388 -15.27 11.95 10.62
CA LEU A 388 -15.09 11.20 9.37
C LEU A 388 -16.35 10.46 8.95
N TYR A 389 -17.00 9.74 9.88
CA TYR A 389 -18.27 9.08 9.59
C TYR A 389 -19.31 10.04 9.01
N LEU A 390 -19.51 11.19 9.66
CA LEU A 390 -20.48 12.19 9.21
C LEU A 390 -20.12 12.75 7.83
N LYS A 391 -18.83 12.96 7.54
CA LYS A 391 -18.36 13.42 6.23
C LYS A 391 -18.56 12.34 5.16
N GLN A 392 -18.06 11.13 5.39
CA GLN A 392 -18.11 10.01 4.45
C GLN A 392 -19.55 9.59 4.14
N LYS A 393 -20.45 9.59 5.14
CA LYS A 393 -21.88 9.29 4.94
C LYS A 393 -22.58 10.28 4.01
N LYS A 394 -22.16 11.56 4.02
CA LYS A 394 -22.67 12.59 3.10
C LYS A 394 -22.06 12.50 1.70
N GLU A 395 -20.80 12.07 1.63
CA GLU A 395 -20.01 12.03 0.40
C GLU A 395 -20.30 10.80 -0.46
N MET A 396 -20.55 9.64 0.17
CA MET A 396 -20.81 8.40 -0.55
C MET A 396 -22.11 8.41 -1.34
N ASP A 397 -22.02 8.05 -2.61
CA ASP A 397 -23.19 7.77 -3.43
C ASP A 397 -23.82 6.40 -3.09
N LYS A 398 -24.96 6.11 -3.71
CA LYS A 398 -25.72 4.86 -3.46
C LYS A 398 -24.96 3.58 -3.84
N TYR A 399 -24.08 3.62 -4.83
CA TYR A 399 -23.31 2.47 -5.29
C TYR A 399 -22.11 2.24 -4.39
N GLN A 400 -21.36 3.30 -4.07
CA GLN A 400 -20.27 3.27 -3.10
C GLN A 400 -20.75 2.78 -1.73
N LEU A 401 -21.93 3.24 -1.27
CA LEU A 401 -22.54 2.75 -0.04
C LEU A 401 -22.85 1.24 -0.09
N LYS A 402 -23.29 0.72 -1.24
CA LYS A 402 -23.53 -0.71 -1.43
C LYS A 402 -22.21 -1.51 -1.39
N GLY A 403 -21.16 -1.02 -2.05
CA GLY A 403 -19.82 -1.60 -2.00
C GLY A 403 -19.25 -1.60 -0.58
N PHE A 404 -19.36 -0.47 0.12
CA PHE A 404 -18.97 -0.33 1.52
C PHE A 404 -19.71 -1.32 2.43
N LYS A 405 -21.03 -1.48 2.28
CA LYS A 405 -21.81 -2.46 3.08
C LYS A 405 -21.33 -3.90 2.85
N LEU A 406 -20.96 -4.25 1.63
CA LEU A 406 -20.35 -5.55 1.33
C LEU A 406 -19.00 -5.70 2.05
N PHE A 407 -18.18 -4.66 2.04
CA PHE A 407 -16.88 -4.64 2.73
C PHE A 407 -17.00 -4.73 4.24
N LEU A 408 -17.94 -4.00 4.83
CA LEU A 408 -18.24 -4.05 6.26
C LEU A 408 -18.66 -5.47 6.66
N LYS A 409 -19.59 -6.09 5.94
CA LYS A 409 -19.99 -7.49 6.15
C LYS A 409 -18.79 -8.44 6.01
N GLY A 410 -17.98 -8.26 4.97
CA GLY A 410 -16.76 -9.03 4.74
C GLY A 410 -15.77 -8.91 5.89
N SER A 411 -15.56 -7.70 6.42
CA SER A 411 -14.67 -7.44 7.56
C SER A 411 -15.13 -8.18 8.82
N LEU A 412 -16.43 -8.15 9.11
CA LEU A 412 -17.00 -8.84 10.27
C LEU A 412 -16.85 -10.37 10.18
N GLU A 413 -17.11 -10.95 9.00
CA GLU A 413 -16.92 -12.39 8.80
C GLU A 413 -15.44 -12.79 8.81
N LEU A 414 -14.57 -11.99 8.20
CA LEU A 414 -13.13 -12.20 8.28
C LEU A 414 -12.64 -12.10 9.72
N CYS A 415 -13.12 -11.15 10.52
CA CYS A 415 -12.78 -11.04 11.95
C CYS A 415 -13.14 -12.33 12.71
N LYS A 416 -14.31 -12.93 12.46
CA LYS A 416 -14.66 -14.26 13.02
C LYS A 416 -13.70 -15.35 12.55
N ILE A 417 -13.26 -15.33 11.30
CA ILE A 417 -12.25 -16.27 10.77
C ILE A 417 -10.88 -16.03 11.46
N GLN A 418 -10.47 -14.78 11.66
CA GLN A 418 -9.25 -14.41 12.39
C GLN A 418 -9.30 -14.93 13.83
N GLN A 419 -10.42 -14.70 14.52
CA GLN A 419 -10.63 -15.14 15.91
C GLN A 419 -10.67 -16.66 16.03
N ASN A 420 -11.30 -17.34 15.06
CA ASN A 420 -11.19 -18.78 14.94
C ASN A 420 -9.73 -19.23 14.78
N GLY A 421 -8.94 -18.56 13.96
CA GLY A 421 -7.54 -18.92 13.76
C GLY A 421 -7.34 -20.32 13.14
N ILE A 422 -6.08 -20.60 12.82
CA ILE A 422 -5.65 -21.76 12.06
C ILE A 422 -4.85 -22.68 12.97
N ASN A 423 -5.30 -23.93 13.10
CA ASN A 423 -4.66 -24.93 13.95
C ASN A 423 -3.39 -25.47 13.28
N ILE A 424 -2.30 -25.56 14.05
CA ILE A 424 -1.00 -26.03 13.57
C ILE A 424 -0.42 -27.13 14.46
N CYS A 425 0.50 -27.91 13.89
CA CYS A 425 1.31 -28.87 14.62
C CYS A 425 2.67 -28.24 15.00
N GLU A 426 2.80 -27.70 16.20
CA GLU A 426 4.04 -27.03 16.64
C GLU A 426 5.25 -27.96 16.69
N SER A 427 5.07 -29.22 17.06
CA SER A 427 6.17 -30.21 17.06
C SER A 427 6.70 -30.45 15.65
N LEU A 428 5.81 -30.61 14.67
CA LEU A 428 6.19 -30.75 13.25
C LEU A 428 6.84 -29.47 12.71
N LEU A 429 6.35 -28.30 13.11
CA LEU A 429 6.96 -27.01 12.77
C LEU A 429 8.41 -26.92 13.27
N LYS A 430 8.65 -27.22 14.55
CA LYS A 430 10.00 -27.24 15.16
C LYS A 430 10.91 -28.24 14.45
N ASN A 431 10.41 -29.42 14.10
CA ASN A 431 11.14 -30.43 13.34
C ASN A 431 11.52 -29.95 11.92
N HIS A 432 10.61 -29.28 11.22
CA HIS A 432 10.91 -28.72 9.90
C HIS A 432 11.94 -27.59 10.01
N LEU A 433 11.83 -26.71 11.01
CA LEU A 433 12.79 -25.64 11.26
C LEU A 433 14.20 -26.18 11.53
N SER A 434 14.34 -27.20 12.40
CA SER A 434 15.61 -27.82 12.71
C SER A 434 16.23 -28.54 11.49
N PHE A 435 15.41 -29.25 10.73
CA PHE A 435 15.82 -29.90 9.48
C PHE A 435 16.35 -28.88 8.46
N LEU A 436 15.63 -27.78 8.25
CA LEU A 436 16.04 -26.72 7.33
C LEU A 436 17.33 -26.05 7.79
N LYS A 437 17.46 -25.76 9.09
CA LYS A 437 18.69 -25.20 9.67
C LYS A 437 19.89 -26.09 9.37
N ARG A 438 19.79 -27.40 9.61
CA ARG A 438 20.87 -28.37 9.34
C ARG A 438 21.25 -28.39 7.85
N ARG A 439 20.28 -28.41 6.93
CA ARG A 439 20.55 -28.40 5.49
C ARG A 439 21.17 -27.09 5.02
N MET A 440 20.72 -25.97 5.58
CA MET A 440 21.29 -24.66 5.29
C MET A 440 22.75 -24.58 5.75
N ASN A 441 23.06 -25.02 6.97
CA ASN A 441 24.43 -25.03 7.49
C ASN A 441 25.36 -25.87 6.62
N LYS A 442 24.92 -27.06 6.18
CA LYS A 442 25.70 -27.91 5.26
C LYS A 442 25.94 -27.22 3.91
N LEU A 443 24.95 -26.54 3.35
CA LEU A 443 25.13 -25.80 2.09
C LEU A 443 26.04 -24.58 2.27
N GLU A 444 25.93 -23.88 3.39
CA GLU A 444 26.76 -22.74 3.75
C GLU A 444 28.23 -23.15 3.87
N GLU A 445 28.52 -24.24 4.56
CA GLU A 445 29.87 -24.83 4.63
C GLU A 445 30.40 -25.16 3.23
N LEU A 446 29.59 -25.82 2.38
CA LEU A 446 29.99 -26.15 1.00
C LEU A 446 30.21 -24.91 0.12
N ILE A 447 29.50 -23.81 0.37
CA ILE A 447 29.66 -22.54 -0.35
C ILE A 447 30.94 -21.85 0.12
N LEU A 448 31.16 -21.75 1.43
CA LEU A 448 32.32 -21.06 2.00
C LEU A 448 33.63 -21.80 1.73
N ASN A 449 33.59 -23.13 1.63
CA ASN A 449 34.76 -23.95 1.27
C ASN A 449 35.01 -24.06 -0.25
N SER A 450 34.17 -23.45 -1.08
CA SER A 450 34.34 -23.48 -2.54
C SER A 450 35.53 -22.65 -3.00
N GLU A 451 36.05 -22.95 -4.19
CA GLU A 451 37.18 -22.22 -4.78
C GLU A 451 36.86 -20.73 -4.96
N GLU A 452 35.62 -20.40 -5.32
CA GLU A 452 35.16 -19.02 -5.50
C GLU A 452 35.21 -18.23 -4.18
N SER A 453 34.76 -18.83 -3.08
CA SER A 453 34.82 -18.21 -1.75
C SER A 453 36.26 -18.07 -1.25
N LYS A 454 37.13 -19.05 -1.56
CA LYS A 454 38.58 -18.95 -1.27
C LYS A 454 39.24 -17.82 -2.07
N LYS A 455 38.87 -17.64 -3.35
CA LYS A 455 39.32 -16.49 -4.16
C LYS A 455 38.90 -15.15 -3.54
N TRP A 456 37.69 -15.04 -3.02
CA TRP A 456 37.27 -13.85 -2.26
C TRP A 456 38.17 -13.59 -1.07
N LEU A 457 38.40 -14.61 -0.22
CA LEU A 457 39.24 -14.49 0.96
C LEU A 457 40.68 -14.04 0.61
N ASN A 458 41.26 -14.60 -0.46
CA ASN A 458 42.60 -14.24 -0.92
C ASN A 458 42.71 -12.78 -1.40
N LEU A 459 41.70 -12.31 -2.15
CA LEU A 459 41.71 -10.97 -2.75
C LEU A 459 41.23 -9.86 -1.82
N LYS A 460 40.22 -10.13 -0.99
CA LYS A 460 39.56 -9.14 -0.12
C LYS A 460 39.93 -9.29 1.35
N ARG A 461 40.78 -10.27 1.70
CA ARG A 461 41.26 -10.56 3.07
C ARG A 461 40.14 -10.59 4.12
N SER A 462 38.95 -11.06 3.72
CA SER A 462 37.74 -11.10 4.53
C SER A 462 36.89 -12.31 4.18
N GLN A 463 36.05 -12.78 5.11
CA GLN A 463 35.13 -13.88 4.83
C GLN A 463 34.05 -13.48 3.83
N PHE A 464 33.71 -14.38 2.91
CA PHE A 464 32.70 -14.13 1.89
C PHE A 464 31.29 -14.27 2.45
N ASN A 465 30.50 -13.20 2.41
CA ASN A 465 29.08 -13.23 2.75
C ASN A 465 28.22 -13.37 1.49
N PHE A 466 27.93 -14.62 1.11
CA PHE A 466 27.11 -14.95 -0.05
C PHE A 466 25.63 -14.53 0.07
N ASN A 467 25.17 -14.14 1.27
CA ASN A 467 23.85 -13.57 1.47
C ASN A 467 23.82 -12.05 1.15
N SER A 468 24.97 -11.39 1.09
CA SER A 468 25.08 -9.99 0.65
C SER A 468 25.02 -9.91 -0.87
N ASN A 469 23.99 -9.24 -1.40
CA ASN A 469 23.85 -9.02 -2.84
C ASN A 469 25.03 -8.21 -3.41
N VAL A 470 25.62 -7.33 -2.62
CA VAL A 470 26.77 -6.50 -3.02
C VAL A 470 28.01 -7.37 -3.16
N GLN A 471 28.35 -8.15 -2.11
CA GLN A 471 29.53 -9.02 -2.16
C GLN A 471 29.38 -10.11 -3.22
N LEU A 472 28.19 -10.72 -3.34
CA LEU A 472 27.93 -11.73 -4.37
C LEU A 472 28.05 -11.14 -5.78
N SER A 473 27.58 -9.90 -6.00
CA SER A 473 27.77 -9.20 -7.27
C SER A 473 29.25 -8.93 -7.57
N GLU A 474 29.99 -8.44 -6.58
CA GLU A 474 31.43 -8.18 -6.68
C GLU A 474 32.19 -9.47 -7.04
N LEU A 475 31.91 -10.57 -6.33
CA LEU A 475 32.54 -11.86 -6.60
C LEU A 475 32.24 -12.35 -8.03
N LEU A 476 30.97 -12.39 -8.44
CA LEU A 476 30.60 -12.96 -9.73
C LEU A 476 31.11 -12.14 -10.91
N TYR A 477 31.01 -10.82 -10.84
CA TYR A 477 31.23 -9.98 -12.02
C TYR A 477 32.57 -9.27 -12.06
N ASN A 478 33.12 -8.91 -10.90
CA ASN A 478 34.38 -8.17 -10.86
C ASN A 478 35.58 -9.11 -10.62
N ILE A 479 35.42 -10.14 -9.78
CA ILE A 479 36.47 -11.14 -9.51
C ILE A 479 36.43 -12.29 -10.53
N LEU A 480 35.28 -12.97 -10.67
CA LEU A 480 35.14 -14.13 -11.58
C LEU A 480 34.83 -13.73 -13.03
N LYS A 481 34.65 -12.44 -13.30
CA LYS A 481 34.48 -11.85 -14.64
C LYS A 481 33.31 -12.42 -15.46
N TYR A 482 32.23 -12.88 -14.83
CA TYR A 482 31.00 -13.24 -15.55
C TYR A 482 30.37 -12.02 -16.24
N LYS A 483 29.56 -12.25 -17.28
CA LYS A 483 28.81 -11.18 -17.95
C LYS A 483 27.72 -10.63 -17.03
N LYS A 484 27.74 -9.32 -16.79
CA LYS A 484 26.71 -8.63 -15.99
C LYS A 484 25.35 -8.73 -16.68
N PRO A 485 24.27 -9.11 -15.96
CA PRO A 485 22.93 -9.09 -16.52
C PRO A 485 22.42 -7.65 -16.64
N ASN A 486 21.51 -7.41 -17.59
CA ASN A 486 20.69 -6.21 -17.61
C ASN A 486 19.62 -6.37 -16.52
N GLY A 487 19.70 -5.60 -15.43
CA GLY A 487 18.81 -5.71 -14.27
C GLY A 487 19.48 -6.26 -12.99
N PRO A 488 18.70 -6.78 -12.03
CA PRO A 488 19.23 -7.15 -10.70
C PRO A 488 20.31 -8.23 -10.79
N LYS A 489 21.49 -7.89 -10.30
CA LYS A 489 22.73 -8.66 -10.50
C LYS A 489 22.79 -10.01 -9.77
N THR A 490 22.00 -10.22 -8.72
CA THR A 490 22.13 -11.41 -7.84
C THR A 490 20.80 -12.10 -7.52
N ASN A 491 19.79 -11.84 -8.35
CA ASN A 491 18.47 -12.48 -8.25
C ASN A 491 18.49 -13.92 -8.79
N GLU A 492 17.36 -14.63 -8.65
CA GLU A 492 17.25 -16.03 -9.09
C GLU A 492 17.53 -16.21 -10.59
N LYS A 493 17.04 -15.27 -11.42
CA LYS A 493 17.29 -15.26 -12.88
C LYS A 493 18.79 -15.14 -13.20
N ALA A 494 19.48 -14.16 -12.62
CA ALA A 494 20.91 -13.90 -12.86
C ALA A 494 21.79 -15.08 -12.46
N LEU A 495 21.53 -15.68 -11.30
CA LEU A 495 22.32 -16.82 -10.81
C LEU A 495 22.07 -18.10 -11.64
N ASN A 496 20.83 -18.34 -12.08
CA ASN A 496 20.51 -19.47 -12.97
C ASN A 496 21.20 -19.35 -14.32
N LYS A 497 21.33 -18.13 -14.87
CA LYS A 497 22.01 -17.88 -16.15
C LYS A 497 23.51 -18.22 -16.10
N ILE A 498 24.15 -18.02 -14.95
CA ILE A 498 25.55 -18.43 -14.75
C ILE A 498 25.64 -19.98 -14.64
N GLY A 499 24.70 -20.60 -13.93
CA GLY A 499 24.49 -22.05 -14.00
C GLY A 499 25.57 -22.96 -13.39
N ILE A 500 26.62 -22.41 -12.75
CA ILE A 500 27.71 -23.19 -12.16
C ILE A 500 27.32 -23.86 -10.82
N PRO A 501 28.02 -24.93 -10.40
CA PRO A 501 27.75 -25.59 -9.12
C PRO A 501 27.76 -24.65 -7.90
N PHE A 502 28.53 -23.57 -7.93
CA PHE A 502 28.54 -22.55 -6.88
C PHE A 502 27.24 -21.73 -6.81
N THR A 503 26.81 -21.14 -7.93
CA THR A 503 25.56 -20.35 -7.99
C THR A 503 24.34 -21.23 -7.74
N ASN A 504 24.35 -22.49 -8.18
CA ASN A 504 23.30 -23.47 -7.90
C ASN A 504 23.17 -23.78 -6.40
N LYS A 505 24.28 -23.91 -5.66
CA LYS A 505 24.26 -24.08 -4.20
C LYS A 505 23.70 -22.84 -3.50
N ILE A 506 24.11 -21.64 -3.91
CA ILE A 506 23.57 -20.38 -3.38
C ILE A 506 22.07 -20.27 -3.63
N LEU A 507 21.60 -20.61 -4.82
CA LEU A 507 20.17 -20.63 -5.16
C LEU A 507 19.38 -21.59 -4.27
N ARG A 508 19.90 -22.82 -4.06
CA ARG A 508 19.29 -23.79 -3.15
C ARG A 508 19.25 -23.25 -1.72
N TRP A 509 20.34 -22.67 -1.23
CA TRP A 509 20.39 -22.07 0.10
C TRP A 509 19.40 -20.90 0.23
N LYS A 510 19.34 -19.98 -0.75
CA LYS A 510 18.38 -18.86 -0.77
C LYS A 510 16.92 -19.36 -0.76
N LYS A 511 16.62 -20.47 -1.46
CA LYS A 511 15.29 -21.12 -1.42
C LYS A 511 14.96 -21.66 -0.02
N LEU A 512 15.89 -22.37 0.62
CA LEU A 512 15.70 -22.89 1.99
C LEU A 512 15.59 -21.75 3.01
N LYS A 513 16.42 -20.70 2.88
CA LYS A 513 16.35 -19.50 3.72
C LYS A 513 14.98 -18.83 3.60
N LYS A 514 14.47 -18.64 2.38
CA LYS A 514 13.13 -18.09 2.19
C LYS A 514 12.06 -18.99 2.83
N LEU A 515 12.15 -20.31 2.63
CA LEU A 515 11.23 -21.28 3.25
C LEU A 515 11.20 -21.12 4.78
N ARG A 516 12.39 -21.09 5.41
CA ARG A 516 12.56 -20.95 6.85
C ARG A 516 12.13 -19.57 7.35
N ASP A 517 12.73 -18.50 6.85
CA ASP A 517 12.59 -17.14 7.41
C ASP A 517 11.28 -16.47 7.01
N THR A 518 10.80 -16.69 5.78
CA THR A 518 9.58 -16.02 5.27
C THR A 518 8.30 -16.75 5.65
N TYR A 519 8.35 -18.07 5.88
CA TYR A 519 7.13 -18.85 6.16
C TYR A 519 7.17 -19.46 7.55
N LEU A 520 8.06 -20.43 7.79
CA LEU A 520 8.02 -21.23 9.01
C LEU A 520 8.35 -20.43 10.29
N ALA A 521 9.34 -19.55 10.23
CA ALA A 521 9.68 -18.68 11.35
C ALA A 521 8.58 -17.65 11.66
N GLN A 522 7.73 -17.32 10.68
CA GLN A 522 6.54 -16.51 10.97
C GLN A 522 5.47 -17.33 11.69
N PHE A 523 5.29 -18.59 11.29
CA PHE A 523 4.35 -19.49 11.96
C PHE A 523 4.77 -19.72 13.42
N GLU A 524 6.06 -19.92 13.67
CA GLU A 524 6.59 -20.09 15.03
C GLU A 524 6.36 -18.84 15.90
N ARG A 525 6.68 -17.65 15.35
CA ARG A 525 6.55 -16.38 16.06
C ARG A 525 5.09 -15.99 16.36
N GLU A 526 4.18 -16.30 15.44
CA GLU A 526 2.77 -15.89 15.54
C GLU A 526 1.87 -16.97 16.16
N SER A 527 2.40 -18.16 16.45
CA SER A 527 1.65 -19.24 17.10
C SER A 527 1.41 -18.91 18.58
N ILE A 528 0.16 -19.02 19.01
CA ILE A 528 -0.26 -19.00 20.40
C ILE A 528 -1.09 -20.27 20.61
N ASN A 529 -0.68 -21.14 21.53
CA ASN A 529 -1.42 -22.37 21.88
C ASN A 529 -1.78 -23.24 20.66
N ASN A 530 -0.80 -23.53 19.79
CA ASN A 530 -0.98 -24.27 18.52
C ASN A 530 -1.92 -23.59 17.50
N ARG A 531 -2.21 -22.29 17.65
CA ARG A 531 -3.08 -21.54 16.73
C ARG A 531 -2.39 -20.30 16.21
N ILE A 532 -2.67 -20.00 14.96
CA ILE A 532 -2.24 -18.75 14.32
C ILE A 532 -3.48 -17.93 13.98
N HIS A 533 -3.48 -16.67 14.38
CA HIS A 533 -4.55 -15.71 14.11
C HIS A 533 -4.04 -14.65 13.12
N PRO A 534 -4.06 -14.92 11.79
CA PRO A 534 -3.59 -13.95 10.80
C PRO A 534 -4.51 -12.73 10.75
N PHE A 535 -3.99 -11.59 10.30
CA PHE A 535 -4.85 -10.49 9.87
C PHE A 535 -5.31 -10.71 8.43
N PHE A 536 -6.58 -10.38 8.18
CA PHE A 536 -7.21 -10.35 6.87
C PHE A 536 -7.74 -8.94 6.62
N ASN A 537 -7.05 -8.16 5.79
CA ASN A 537 -7.36 -6.73 5.61
C ASN A 537 -8.10 -6.51 4.30
N LEU A 538 -9.16 -5.70 4.34
CA LEU A 538 -9.94 -5.26 3.17
C LEU A 538 -9.70 -3.78 2.80
N HIS A 539 -8.81 -3.06 3.49
CA HIS A 539 -8.57 -1.62 3.25
C HIS A 539 -7.19 -1.31 2.64
N LEU A 540 -6.43 -2.31 2.19
CA LEU A 540 -5.02 -2.12 1.79
C LEU A 540 -4.76 -2.22 0.29
N VAL A 541 -5.50 -3.06 -0.45
CA VAL A 541 -5.18 -3.36 -1.85
C VAL A 541 -6.13 -2.57 -2.74
N SER A 542 -5.60 -1.75 -3.65
CA SER A 542 -6.41 -0.93 -4.57
C SER A 542 -7.35 -1.74 -5.47
N THR A 543 -7.04 -3.02 -5.72
CA THR A 543 -7.91 -3.94 -6.47
C THR A 543 -9.07 -4.51 -5.65
N PHE A 544 -9.29 -4.01 -4.43
CA PHE A 544 -10.36 -4.45 -3.54
C PHE A 544 -10.26 -5.92 -3.07
N ARG A 545 -9.13 -6.60 -3.35
CA ARG A 545 -8.87 -7.94 -2.83
C ARG A 545 -8.49 -7.90 -1.36
N SER A 546 -8.96 -8.90 -0.62
CA SER A 546 -8.41 -9.18 0.72
C SER A 546 -6.90 -9.40 0.65
N SER A 547 -6.20 -8.98 1.70
CA SER A 547 -4.78 -9.27 1.92
C SER A 547 -4.59 -10.02 3.24
N SER A 548 -3.48 -10.76 3.38
CA SER A 548 -3.16 -11.44 4.65
C SER A 548 -1.80 -11.03 5.20
N SER A 549 -1.69 -10.90 6.52
CA SER A 549 -0.44 -10.58 7.21
C SER A 549 -0.34 -11.25 8.58
N ASN A 550 0.90 -11.38 9.08
CA ASN A 550 1.22 -11.96 10.39
C ASN A 550 0.54 -13.31 10.70
N PRO A 551 0.73 -14.35 9.85
CA PRO A 551 1.57 -14.42 8.63
C PRO A 551 0.78 -14.24 7.31
N ASN A 552 1.49 -13.99 6.21
CA ASN A 552 0.87 -13.86 4.89
C ASN A 552 0.66 -15.25 4.23
N PHE A 553 -0.58 -15.74 4.29
CA PHE A 553 -1.00 -17.02 3.72
C PHE A 553 -1.12 -17.01 2.19
N GLN A 554 -1.36 -15.85 1.58
CA GLN A 554 -1.44 -15.71 0.11
C GLN A 554 -0.09 -15.97 -0.57
N ASN A 555 1.01 -15.72 0.14
CA ASN A 555 2.37 -15.90 -0.38
C ASN A 555 2.88 -17.35 -0.29
N ILE A 556 2.11 -18.30 0.26
CA ILE A 556 2.52 -19.70 0.39
C ILE A 556 2.60 -20.33 -1.01
N PRO A 557 3.77 -20.86 -1.44
CA PRO A 557 3.92 -21.43 -2.77
C PRO A 557 2.92 -22.56 -3.03
N ILE A 558 2.37 -22.62 -4.24
CA ILE A 558 1.17 -23.42 -4.49
C ILE A 558 1.48 -24.92 -4.66
N ARG A 559 2.62 -25.32 -5.27
CA ARG A 559 3.02 -26.74 -5.48
C ARG A 559 4.53 -26.95 -5.69
N ASN A 560 5.21 -27.52 -4.70
CA ASN A 560 6.54 -28.16 -4.72
C ASN A 560 6.83 -28.82 -3.34
N GLU A 561 7.89 -29.63 -3.21
CA GLU A 561 8.24 -30.29 -1.94
C GLU A 561 8.35 -29.31 -0.76
N ASN A 562 8.85 -28.10 -1.01
CA ASN A 562 8.97 -27.03 -0.01
C ASN A 562 7.59 -26.52 0.46
N SER A 563 6.62 -26.38 -0.45
CA SER A 563 5.24 -26.00 -0.10
C SER A 563 4.50 -27.09 0.69
N ASN A 564 4.77 -28.37 0.39
CA ASN A 564 4.17 -29.48 1.13
C ASN A 564 4.60 -29.44 2.60
N ARG A 565 5.86 -29.06 2.89
CA ARG A 565 6.34 -28.88 4.27
C ARG A 565 5.58 -27.78 5.01
N ILE A 566 5.35 -26.63 4.38
CA ILE A 566 4.55 -25.54 5.00
C ILE A 566 3.13 -26.00 5.26
N ARG A 567 2.47 -26.58 4.25
CA ARG A 567 1.06 -26.98 4.35
C ARG A 567 0.85 -28.13 5.33
N SER A 568 1.81 -29.05 5.46
CA SER A 568 1.73 -30.17 6.42
C SER A 568 1.66 -29.75 7.88
N ILE A 569 2.10 -28.53 8.21
CA ILE A 569 2.03 -27.97 9.56
C ILE A 569 0.59 -27.57 9.90
N ILE A 570 -0.21 -27.19 8.90
CA ILE A 570 -1.61 -26.81 9.08
C ILE A 570 -2.42 -28.10 9.16
N ILE A 571 -3.01 -28.35 10.33
CA ILE A 571 -3.73 -29.59 10.62
C ILE A 571 -5.17 -29.28 11.05
N PRO A 572 -6.15 -30.14 10.76
CA PRO A 572 -7.49 -29.95 11.29
C PRO A 572 -7.47 -30.00 12.82
N ARG A 573 -8.47 -29.38 13.45
CA ARG A 573 -8.72 -29.56 14.89
C ARG A 573 -9.14 -31.02 15.13
N LYS A 574 -8.99 -31.49 16.37
CA LYS A 574 -9.44 -32.83 16.77
C LYS A 574 -10.91 -33.04 16.35
N GLY A 575 -11.20 -34.19 15.73
CA GLY A 575 -12.54 -34.53 15.21
C GLY A 575 -12.96 -33.83 13.92
N ASN A 576 -12.11 -32.99 13.31
CA ASN A 576 -12.44 -32.23 12.10
C ASN A 576 -11.60 -32.64 10.88
N ARG A 577 -11.96 -32.14 9.69
CA ARG A 577 -11.20 -32.26 8.44
C ARG A 577 -11.02 -30.90 7.79
N LEU A 578 -9.95 -30.72 7.02
CA LEU A 578 -9.75 -29.52 6.19
C LEU A 578 -10.38 -29.76 4.81
N ILE A 579 -11.17 -28.80 4.33
CA ILE A 579 -11.80 -28.81 3.00
C ILE A 579 -11.28 -27.60 2.23
N GLY A 580 -10.90 -27.80 0.97
CA GLY A 580 -10.50 -26.73 0.06
C GLY A 580 -11.54 -26.54 -1.04
N TYR A 581 -11.97 -25.30 -1.25
CA TYR A 581 -12.85 -24.91 -2.34
C TYR A 581 -12.18 -23.77 -3.11
N ASP A 582 -12.11 -23.85 -4.44
CA ASP A 582 -11.41 -22.90 -5.29
C ASP A 582 -12.25 -22.59 -6.54
N TYR A 583 -12.26 -21.32 -6.95
CA TYR A 583 -12.99 -20.91 -8.16
C TYR A 583 -12.10 -21.08 -9.39
N LYS A 584 -12.50 -21.98 -10.29
CA LYS A 584 -11.79 -22.19 -11.55
C LYS A 584 -11.90 -20.94 -12.44
N SER A 585 -10.77 -20.31 -12.74
CA SER A 585 -10.65 -19.20 -13.69
C SER A 585 -11.58 -18.01 -13.43
N LEU A 586 -11.85 -17.69 -12.14
CA LEU A 586 -12.84 -16.67 -11.74
C LEU A 586 -12.68 -15.32 -12.47
N GLU A 587 -11.44 -14.85 -12.64
CA GLU A 587 -11.15 -13.57 -13.29
C GLU A 587 -11.61 -13.54 -14.76
N VAL A 588 -11.40 -14.65 -15.48
CA VAL A 588 -11.83 -14.78 -16.89
C VAL A 588 -13.35 -14.90 -16.96
N CYS A 589 -13.97 -15.64 -16.03
CA CYS A 589 -15.43 -15.72 -15.94
C CYS A 589 -16.07 -14.36 -15.68
N ILE A 590 -15.50 -13.56 -14.77
CA ILE A 590 -15.98 -12.20 -14.50
C ILE A 590 -15.80 -11.34 -15.75
N GLY A 591 -14.63 -11.38 -16.41
CA GLY A 591 -14.39 -10.69 -17.68
C GLY A 591 -15.50 -10.98 -18.69
N ALA A 592 -15.77 -12.26 -18.94
CA ALA A 592 -16.81 -12.68 -19.87
C ALA A 592 -18.21 -12.14 -19.51
N CYS A 593 -18.54 -11.98 -18.23
CA CYS A 593 -19.79 -11.34 -17.83
C CYS A 593 -19.85 -9.84 -18.20
N TYR A 594 -18.71 -9.14 -18.19
CA TYR A 594 -18.64 -7.71 -18.54
C TYR A 594 -18.75 -7.47 -20.05
N HIS A 595 -17.85 -8.07 -20.82
CA HIS A 595 -17.74 -7.77 -22.25
C HIS A 595 -18.58 -8.69 -23.12
N LYS A 596 -19.02 -9.86 -22.62
CA LYS A 596 -19.86 -10.83 -23.35
C LYS A 596 -19.26 -11.28 -24.69
N ASP A 597 -17.94 -11.41 -24.72
CA ASP A 597 -17.22 -11.84 -25.93
C ASP A 597 -17.45 -13.34 -26.17
N PRO A 598 -17.94 -13.75 -27.36
CA PRO A 598 -18.32 -15.12 -27.63
C PRO A 598 -17.13 -16.09 -27.59
N GLU A 599 -15.94 -15.65 -28.02
CA GLU A 599 -14.76 -16.52 -28.01
C GLU A 599 -14.28 -16.72 -26.56
N MET A 600 -14.35 -15.70 -25.70
CA MET A 600 -14.07 -15.89 -24.28
C MET A 600 -15.08 -16.80 -23.59
N ILE A 601 -16.38 -16.63 -23.87
CA ILE A 601 -17.43 -17.50 -23.33
C ILE A 601 -17.20 -18.95 -23.77
N LYS A 602 -16.83 -19.17 -25.03
CA LYS A 602 -16.46 -20.49 -25.56
C LYS A 602 -15.27 -21.08 -24.80
N TYR A 603 -14.20 -20.32 -24.55
CA TYR A 603 -13.06 -20.77 -23.73
C TYR A 603 -13.41 -21.16 -22.30
N ILE A 604 -14.50 -20.61 -21.74
CA ILE A 604 -14.98 -20.93 -20.39
C ILE A 604 -15.89 -22.17 -20.41
N THR A 605 -16.75 -22.29 -21.42
CA THR A 605 -17.87 -23.23 -21.45
C THR A 605 -17.54 -24.54 -22.19
N ASP A 606 -16.65 -24.50 -23.18
CA ASP A 606 -16.24 -25.67 -23.96
C ASP A 606 -14.96 -26.30 -23.39
N PRO A 607 -15.02 -27.50 -22.78
CA PRO A 607 -13.85 -28.16 -22.20
C PRO A 607 -12.80 -28.60 -23.24
N SER A 608 -13.12 -28.61 -24.54
CA SER A 608 -12.18 -28.94 -25.61
C SER A 608 -11.21 -27.79 -25.93
N THR A 609 -11.57 -26.57 -25.52
CA THR A 609 -10.81 -25.34 -25.78
C THR A 609 -9.85 -25.02 -24.65
N ASP A 610 -8.74 -24.36 -24.97
CA ASP A 610 -7.76 -23.93 -23.97
C ASP A 610 -6.98 -22.72 -24.49
N MET A 611 -7.42 -21.53 -24.10
CA MET A 611 -6.82 -20.26 -24.51
C MET A 611 -5.30 -20.24 -24.32
N HIS A 612 -4.77 -20.82 -23.25
CA HIS A 612 -3.32 -20.82 -23.02
C HIS A 612 -2.56 -21.77 -23.93
N ARG A 613 -3.18 -22.90 -24.30
CA ARG A 613 -2.64 -23.83 -25.29
C ARG A 613 -2.69 -23.21 -26.67
N ASP A 614 -3.81 -22.61 -27.03
CA ASP A 614 -4.06 -22.09 -28.37
C ASP A 614 -3.19 -20.84 -28.62
N THR A 615 -2.96 -19.99 -27.61
CA THR A 615 -1.93 -18.95 -27.69
C THR A 615 -0.51 -19.51 -27.76
N ALA A 616 -0.19 -20.63 -27.10
CA ALA A 616 1.12 -21.26 -27.21
C ALA A 616 1.37 -21.85 -28.61
N ILE A 617 0.31 -22.35 -29.25
CA ILE A 617 0.31 -22.79 -30.65
C ILE A 617 0.74 -21.65 -31.56
N ASP A 618 0.10 -20.48 -31.41
CA ASP A 618 0.44 -19.28 -32.20
C ASP A 618 1.87 -18.80 -31.92
N LEU A 619 2.24 -18.65 -30.65
CA LEU A 619 3.54 -18.10 -30.25
C LEU A 619 4.73 -18.96 -30.68
N PHE A 620 4.58 -20.29 -30.66
CA PHE A 620 5.70 -21.21 -30.83
C PHE A 620 5.60 -22.09 -32.07
N PHE A 621 4.70 -21.78 -33.01
CA PHE A 621 4.47 -22.57 -34.23
C PHE A 621 4.28 -24.06 -33.89
N ARG A 622 3.34 -24.36 -32.99
CA ARG A 622 3.00 -25.73 -32.58
C ARG A 622 1.70 -26.18 -33.23
N MET A 623 1.44 -27.48 -33.17
CA MET A 623 0.16 -28.07 -33.56
C MET A 623 -0.56 -28.59 -32.32
N LYS A 624 -1.89 -28.77 -32.39
CA LYS A 624 -2.68 -29.25 -31.25
C LYS A 624 -2.23 -30.64 -30.80
N GLU A 625 -1.86 -31.49 -31.76
CA GLU A 625 -1.36 -32.85 -31.57
C GLU A 625 -0.05 -32.88 -30.77
N ASP A 626 0.75 -31.80 -30.80
CA ASP A 626 1.97 -31.72 -29.99
C ASP A 626 1.65 -31.75 -28.49
N PHE A 627 0.52 -31.17 -28.07
CA PHE A 627 0.08 -31.12 -26.66
C PHE A 627 -0.50 -32.44 -26.18
N GLU A 628 -0.90 -33.30 -27.10
CA GLU A 628 -1.42 -34.65 -26.83
C GLU A 628 -0.29 -35.69 -26.85
N ASN A 629 0.85 -35.38 -27.47
CA ASN A 629 2.00 -36.26 -27.59
C ASN A 629 2.69 -36.51 -26.23
N PRO A 630 2.75 -37.76 -25.73
CA PRO A 630 3.36 -38.10 -24.43
C PRO A 630 4.85 -37.72 -24.33
N VAL A 631 5.58 -37.79 -25.45
CA VAL A 631 7.02 -37.49 -25.52
C VAL A 631 7.28 -35.99 -25.41
N LYS A 632 6.39 -35.16 -25.98
CA LYS A 632 6.49 -33.69 -25.95
C LYS A 632 5.80 -33.05 -24.74
N LYS A 633 5.06 -33.83 -23.95
CA LYS A 633 4.22 -33.36 -22.83
C LYS A 633 4.91 -32.38 -21.86
N GLU A 634 6.13 -32.67 -21.43
CA GLU A 634 6.90 -31.80 -20.52
C GLU A 634 7.24 -30.45 -21.18
N GLN A 635 7.62 -30.47 -22.46
CA GLN A 635 7.93 -29.27 -23.24
C GLN A 635 6.68 -28.43 -23.47
N MET A 636 5.59 -29.07 -23.90
CA MET A 636 4.31 -28.40 -24.18
C MET A 636 3.70 -27.79 -22.93
N ARG A 637 3.82 -28.47 -21.78
CA ARG A 637 3.40 -27.92 -20.49
C ARG A 637 4.17 -26.65 -20.13
N LYS A 638 5.47 -26.59 -20.44
CA LYS A 638 6.31 -25.39 -20.21
C LYS A 638 5.91 -24.26 -21.16
N GLU A 639 5.78 -24.54 -22.45
CA GLU A 639 5.37 -23.56 -23.46
C GLU A 639 3.97 -22.98 -23.15
N ARG A 640 2.99 -23.83 -22.82
CA ARG A 640 1.67 -23.39 -22.33
C ARG A 640 1.74 -22.51 -21.08
N TYR A 641 2.61 -22.85 -20.14
CA TYR A 641 2.81 -22.06 -18.93
C TYR A 641 3.43 -20.69 -19.26
N ILE A 642 4.35 -20.62 -20.22
CA ILE A 642 4.96 -19.38 -20.70
C ILE A 642 3.92 -18.53 -21.43
N ALA A 643 3.11 -19.09 -22.34
CA ALA A 643 2.03 -18.37 -23.01
C ALA A 643 1.02 -17.79 -22.01
N LYS A 644 0.62 -18.60 -21.01
CA LYS A 644 -0.28 -18.16 -19.93
C LYS A 644 0.24 -16.94 -19.16
N ASN A 645 1.47 -17.00 -18.65
CA ASN A 645 2.00 -15.99 -17.72
C ASN A 645 2.81 -14.89 -18.41
N GLY A 646 3.24 -15.11 -19.65
CA GLY A 646 4.07 -14.20 -20.44
C GLY A 646 3.28 -13.44 -21.49
N PHE A 647 2.15 -13.98 -21.97
CA PHE A 647 1.29 -13.33 -22.96
C PHE A 647 -0.14 -13.13 -22.46
N VAL A 648 -0.92 -14.20 -22.29
CA VAL A 648 -2.38 -14.11 -22.11
C VAL A 648 -2.79 -13.23 -20.93
N PHE A 649 -2.30 -13.53 -19.71
CA PHE A 649 -2.62 -12.70 -18.55
C PHE A 649 -2.02 -11.29 -18.64
N PRO A 650 -0.72 -11.10 -18.98
CA PRO A 650 -0.16 -9.78 -19.22
C PRO A 650 -1.01 -8.93 -20.18
N SER A 651 -1.43 -9.49 -21.32
CA SER A 651 -2.30 -8.81 -22.29
C SER A 651 -3.62 -8.39 -21.65
N PHE A 652 -4.31 -9.28 -20.94
CA PHE A 652 -5.55 -8.91 -20.24
C PHE A 652 -5.37 -7.86 -19.13
N TYR A 653 -4.19 -7.80 -18.50
CA TYR A 653 -3.87 -6.77 -17.50
C TYR A 653 -3.29 -5.49 -18.11
N GLY A 654 -3.28 -5.34 -19.45
CA GLY A 654 -2.89 -4.11 -20.13
C GLY A 654 -1.40 -4.01 -20.46
N SER A 655 -0.60 -5.06 -20.25
CA SER A 655 0.74 -5.13 -20.86
C SER A 655 0.61 -5.25 -22.37
N THR A 656 1.51 -4.62 -23.10
CA THR A 656 1.58 -4.70 -24.56
C THR A 656 2.98 -5.05 -25.03
N SER A 657 3.08 -5.64 -26.21
CA SER A 657 4.35 -5.81 -26.93
C SER A 657 4.89 -4.48 -27.47
N LYS A 658 4.04 -3.44 -27.59
CA LYS A 658 4.42 -2.11 -28.08
C LYS A 658 5.29 -1.34 -27.07
N ILE A 659 6.23 -0.56 -27.62
CA ILE A 659 7.24 0.18 -26.85
C ILE A 659 6.61 1.41 -26.21
N TRP A 660 6.40 1.42 -24.89
CA TRP A 660 5.83 2.59 -24.21
C TRP A 660 6.87 3.61 -23.72
N ASN A 661 8.19 3.35 -23.85
CA ASN A 661 9.24 4.22 -23.27
C ASN A 661 10.65 4.04 -23.87
N GLY A 662 10.79 3.88 -25.19
CA GLY A 662 12.12 3.85 -25.83
C GLY A 662 13.04 2.66 -25.48
N LYS A 663 12.52 1.58 -24.88
CA LYS A 663 13.24 0.29 -24.80
C LYS A 663 13.03 -0.47 -26.12
N GLU A 664 14.11 -0.87 -26.77
CA GLU A 664 14.09 -1.56 -28.07
C GLU A 664 13.26 -2.85 -28.11
N ILE A 665 12.98 -3.49 -26.96
CA ILE A 665 12.16 -4.72 -26.87
C ILE A 665 11.02 -4.58 -25.84
N GLY A 666 9.81 -4.96 -26.23
CA GLY A 666 8.61 -4.96 -25.38
C GLY A 666 8.67 -5.95 -24.21
N GLU A 667 8.03 -5.62 -23.08
CA GLU A 667 8.11 -6.41 -21.84
C GLU A 667 7.55 -7.84 -22.01
N ILE A 668 6.42 -7.99 -22.71
CA ILE A 668 5.82 -9.29 -23.05
C ILE A 668 6.83 -10.16 -23.79
N THR A 669 7.40 -9.61 -24.87
CA THR A 669 8.38 -10.30 -25.72
C THR A 669 9.59 -10.73 -24.91
N GLN A 670 10.16 -9.82 -24.12
CA GLN A 670 11.32 -10.11 -23.29
C GLN A 670 11.04 -11.24 -22.30
N ASN A 671 9.89 -11.18 -21.60
CA ASN A 671 9.52 -12.18 -20.60
C ASN A 671 9.32 -13.58 -21.21
N ILE A 672 8.71 -13.66 -22.39
CA ILE A 672 8.52 -14.93 -23.11
C ILE A 672 9.88 -15.47 -23.58
N TRP A 673 10.68 -14.62 -24.24
CA TRP A 673 11.96 -15.01 -24.82
C TRP A 673 12.98 -15.51 -23.77
N GLU A 674 12.98 -14.91 -22.59
CA GLU A 674 13.79 -15.37 -21.46
C GLU A 674 13.26 -16.68 -20.84
N GLY A 675 11.95 -16.94 -20.96
CA GLY A 675 11.29 -18.09 -20.37
C GLY A 675 11.45 -19.39 -21.17
N ILE A 676 11.64 -19.29 -22.49
CA ILE A 676 11.78 -20.44 -23.38
C ILE A 676 13.16 -21.09 -23.31
N ASN A 677 13.21 -22.41 -23.50
CA ASN A 677 14.47 -23.16 -23.49
C ASN A 677 15.13 -23.20 -24.88
N GLU A 678 16.38 -23.69 -24.93
CA GLU A 678 17.13 -23.77 -26.18
C GLU A 678 16.46 -24.65 -27.25
N LYS A 679 15.71 -25.69 -26.85
CA LYS A 679 14.94 -26.50 -27.80
C LYS A 679 13.83 -25.69 -28.49
N THR A 680 13.10 -24.86 -27.73
CA THR A 680 12.10 -23.95 -28.31
C THR A 680 12.76 -22.90 -29.19
N LYS A 681 13.90 -22.31 -28.79
CA LYS A 681 14.62 -21.33 -29.61
C LYS A 681 15.11 -21.93 -30.94
N LEU A 682 15.61 -23.16 -30.92
CA LEU A 682 15.99 -23.88 -32.14
C LEU A 682 14.78 -24.12 -33.05
N HIS A 683 13.64 -24.52 -32.49
CA HIS A 683 12.37 -24.66 -33.23
C HIS A 683 11.88 -23.33 -33.81
N LEU A 684 11.95 -22.24 -33.05
CA LEU A 684 11.61 -20.90 -33.55
C LEU A 684 12.53 -20.49 -34.71
N LYS A 685 13.84 -20.77 -34.58
CA LYS A 685 14.82 -20.51 -35.63
C LYS A 685 14.55 -21.29 -36.91
N SER A 686 14.13 -22.56 -36.82
CA SER A 686 13.72 -23.34 -37.99
C SER A 686 12.42 -22.83 -38.64
N ASN A 687 11.60 -22.07 -37.90
CA ASN A 687 10.39 -21.43 -38.38
C ASN A 687 10.60 -19.93 -38.71
N GLY A 688 11.84 -19.51 -38.98
CA GLY A 688 12.14 -18.16 -39.47
C GLY A 688 12.42 -17.10 -38.41
N ILE A 689 12.21 -17.38 -37.12
CA ILE A 689 12.49 -16.44 -36.01
C ILE A 689 13.96 -16.59 -35.57
N LYS A 690 14.85 -15.74 -36.11
CA LYS A 690 16.30 -15.86 -35.92
C LYS A 690 16.82 -15.03 -34.74
N SER A 691 16.09 -14.00 -34.34
CA SER A 691 16.47 -13.07 -33.28
C SER A 691 15.29 -12.71 -32.37
N ILE A 692 15.57 -12.07 -31.24
CA ILE A 692 14.52 -11.53 -30.36
C ILE A 692 13.71 -10.41 -31.03
N PHE A 693 14.31 -9.69 -32.00
CA PHE A 693 13.62 -8.66 -32.78
C PHE A 693 12.63 -9.28 -33.77
N ASP A 694 13.00 -10.39 -34.43
CA ASP A 694 12.06 -11.15 -35.26
C ASP A 694 10.92 -11.71 -34.42
N PHE A 695 11.24 -12.19 -33.21
CA PHE A 695 10.24 -12.67 -32.27
C PHE A 695 9.31 -11.56 -31.78
N GLN A 696 9.82 -10.34 -31.60
CA GLN A 696 8.96 -9.20 -31.24
C GLN A 696 7.91 -8.95 -32.31
N LYS A 697 8.30 -8.86 -33.59
CA LYS A 697 7.36 -8.64 -34.69
C LYS A 697 6.29 -9.73 -34.73
N HIS A 698 6.69 -10.99 -34.55
CA HIS A 698 5.76 -12.12 -34.45
C HIS A 698 4.80 -11.99 -33.26
N VAL A 699 5.29 -11.57 -32.10
CA VAL A 699 4.46 -11.34 -30.90
C VAL A 699 3.49 -10.17 -31.11
N GLU A 700 3.92 -9.10 -31.79
CA GLU A 700 3.08 -7.95 -32.16
C GLU A 700 1.94 -8.39 -33.10
N GLU A 701 2.23 -9.22 -34.11
CA GLU A 701 1.22 -9.79 -35.01
C GLU A 701 0.25 -10.73 -34.26
N ILE A 702 0.72 -11.51 -33.30
CA ILE A 702 -0.15 -12.35 -32.46
C ILE A 702 -1.02 -11.48 -31.56
N GLU A 703 -0.48 -10.42 -30.96
CA GLU A 703 -1.26 -9.48 -30.13
C GLU A 703 -2.33 -8.77 -30.95
N ASP A 704 -2.03 -8.39 -32.19
CA ASP A 704 -3.00 -7.80 -33.09
C ASP A 704 -4.15 -8.77 -33.38
N ARG A 705 -3.86 -10.00 -33.81
CA ARG A 705 -4.89 -11.03 -34.03
C ARG A 705 -5.65 -11.39 -32.76
N PHE A 706 -4.96 -11.43 -31.62
CA PHE A 706 -5.59 -11.72 -30.33
C PHE A 706 -6.69 -10.71 -30.01
N TRP A 707 -6.44 -9.41 -30.24
CA TRP A 707 -7.40 -8.35 -29.91
C TRP A 707 -8.38 -8.00 -31.03
N ASN A 708 -7.94 -8.05 -32.29
CA ASN A 708 -8.74 -7.60 -33.42
C ASN A 708 -9.50 -8.73 -34.11
N GLU A 709 -9.05 -9.99 -33.98
CA GLU A 709 -9.73 -11.15 -34.59
C GLU A 709 -10.39 -12.04 -33.52
N LYS A 710 -9.67 -12.41 -32.46
CA LYS A 710 -10.18 -13.39 -31.46
C LYS A 710 -11.09 -12.75 -30.41
N PHE A 711 -10.68 -11.62 -29.84
CA PHE A 711 -11.39 -10.96 -28.74
C PHE A 711 -11.86 -9.55 -29.10
N GLN A 712 -12.45 -9.41 -30.30
CA GLN A 712 -12.84 -8.11 -30.86
C GLN A 712 -13.83 -7.36 -29.95
N ILE A 713 -14.87 -8.04 -29.45
CA ILE A 713 -15.90 -7.42 -28.60
C ILE A 713 -15.27 -6.95 -27.28
N TYR A 714 -14.35 -7.73 -26.73
CA TYR A 714 -13.59 -7.28 -25.56
C TYR A 714 -12.69 -6.08 -25.90
N ASN A 715 -12.00 -6.07 -27.04
CA ASN A 715 -11.16 -4.93 -27.42
C ASN A 715 -11.97 -3.63 -27.59
N GLU A 716 -13.14 -3.69 -28.23
CA GLU A 716 -14.08 -2.58 -28.36
C GLU A 716 -14.55 -2.08 -26.99
N TRP A 717 -14.92 -3.00 -26.09
CA TRP A 717 -15.27 -2.66 -24.71
C TRP A 717 -14.12 -1.94 -23.99
N LYS A 718 -12.88 -2.43 -24.11
CA LYS A 718 -11.69 -1.83 -23.49
C LYS A 718 -11.45 -0.40 -23.99
N GLN A 719 -11.55 -0.18 -25.30
CA GLN A 719 -11.39 1.15 -25.89
C GLN A 719 -12.50 2.12 -25.43
N LYS A 720 -13.74 1.62 -25.35
CA LYS A 720 -14.87 2.41 -24.82
C LYS A 720 -14.62 2.80 -23.35
N ILE A 721 -14.28 1.84 -22.49
CA ILE A 721 -14.03 2.10 -21.07
C ILE A 721 -12.88 3.08 -20.87
N TRP A 722 -11.81 2.97 -21.66
CA TRP A 722 -10.71 3.92 -21.60
C TRP A 722 -11.14 5.34 -22.01
N LYS A 723 -11.93 5.46 -23.09
CA LYS A 723 -12.49 6.75 -23.51
C LYS A 723 -13.43 7.34 -22.46
N ASP A 724 -14.29 6.52 -21.86
CA ASP A 724 -15.19 6.93 -20.78
C ASP A 724 -14.39 7.39 -19.56
N TYR A 725 -13.31 6.68 -19.20
CA TYR A 725 -12.40 7.09 -18.12
C TYR A 725 -11.70 8.41 -18.42
N GLN A 726 -11.20 8.63 -19.64
CA GLN A 726 -10.60 9.91 -20.04
C GLN A 726 -11.58 11.09 -20.00
N GLN A 727 -12.88 10.82 -20.11
CA GLN A 727 -13.93 11.85 -20.06
C GLN A 727 -14.44 12.10 -18.64
N LYS A 728 -14.54 11.05 -17.82
CA LYS A 728 -15.20 11.09 -16.51
C LYS A 728 -14.24 11.04 -15.33
N ASN A 729 -12.97 10.69 -15.54
CA ASN A 729 -11.98 10.35 -14.51
C ASN A 729 -12.38 9.16 -13.59
N TYR A 730 -13.42 8.40 -13.94
CA TYR A 730 -13.81 7.15 -13.27
C TYR A 730 -14.45 6.16 -14.26
N VAL A 731 -14.60 4.90 -13.82
CA VAL A 731 -15.31 3.85 -14.57
C VAL A 731 -16.36 3.24 -13.65
N GLU A 732 -17.58 3.05 -14.17
CA GLU A 732 -18.63 2.33 -13.44
C GLU A 732 -18.48 0.82 -13.62
N LEU A 733 -18.30 0.09 -12.52
CA LEU A 733 -18.28 -1.37 -12.51
C LEU A 733 -19.68 -1.92 -12.22
N TYR A 734 -20.04 -3.07 -12.81
CA TYR A 734 -21.30 -3.77 -12.50
C TYR A 734 -21.40 -4.18 -11.02
N THR A 735 -20.26 -4.27 -10.34
CA THR A 735 -20.18 -4.54 -8.91
C THR A 735 -20.56 -3.35 -8.04
N GLY A 736 -20.65 -2.14 -8.61
CA GLY A 736 -20.89 -0.90 -7.86
C GLY A 736 -19.68 -0.40 -7.07
N PHE A 737 -18.47 -0.79 -7.49
CA PHE A 737 -17.19 -0.29 -6.98
C PHE A 737 -16.58 0.69 -7.97
#